data_AF-A0A4T0W3P2-F1
#
_entry.id   AF-A0A4T0W3P2-F1
#
_cell.length_a   1.000
_cell.length_b   1.000
_cell.length_c   1.000
_cell.angle_alpha   90.00
_cell.angle_beta   90.00
_cell.angle_gamma   90.00
#
_symmetry.space_group_name_H-M   'P 1'
#
loop_
_entity.id
_entity.type
_entity.pdbx_description
1 polymer ?
#
loop_
_entity_poly.entity_id
_entity_poly.type
_entity_poly.pdbx_seq_one_letter_code
_entity_poly.pdbx_strand_id
1 'polypeptide(L)'
;MGQTAGVKSDMLPPYSLTPTDEARLLPPARKPALQLPRRSRTFRALGLACLVFIVYAQWRQITPSTGAVEPGFTTHGLSVQRLLEDLATCEKLHSTPIDPPGHGRRRNARYVDGHRPTIIRNATVWVGEPAEGTSNYSWVSADVFIESGLIRRVASDISPSTLPSDVLVYDAAGRPLTSGIIDMHSHAAVHSLPTLHGNEDVSELSTDITPYVRSIDGIQPTDHQLQVIKSGGVTTSLILPGSSNNIGGEAFAIKHAVGPSDGRNETSVVDMLADPDRVWRHMKMACGENSKQVHGKAGERGPYSRLGESWEFRQAFERAAGIVREQDDWCRAAAGGLDRVKAYLPNELRWEALVAVLRGQVHVHVHCYTITDLEAFVDHTNEFKFPVRAFHHAHQTHLVPDILKRAWGDDPPASALFADNMWYKAEAALGSEYAGKHLYDAGLTPIYVSDNPVLNAQHVVFEAAKAYKYGLPYHAALASVTTAPAERLGLAHRLGKVKPGFDADLVIWDSDPLSVGATPVQVWIDGTAQYENPVQLNKTYEGPIVPDEGLANVREEAVVWSDDVVFTGVSKVLYPIETDGFASDGKTYNVAISNGTIVCVGRCNTQLEKAHTTGGEVIHLKDGYLTPPFTAFGSTTGLNAIDTERDTDNGADGGRFSRGIDGLALDTEKLRVAHRYGVTRAVSAPKFSALGTHHGTSAAFLTGAQTTLDPGSVLARDAAVQYTLDLSAKRGVDGISSMSAAVGDLRYKLLKAVSSSAANETFIAEDSYSEAAFLQKVVRGEMALVVTVHSADTIAALLDIKSTVEEAIKTTTDVSVNLRLVINGGAEAHLVADALAAAGVGVVLAPMQSFAVSWDQRRALTGAPLTNGTSIDVLTGAGVVTAIGLEEDWIVRDLGLLAGVAYKNSEGRLTERDALDLVGGNIHRMLGLEPSFGQDHFVIHEGSPLEIGSRVEAVGDGGLGLSAAKPKSPL
;
A
#
# COMPACT_ATOMS: atom_id res chain seq x y z
N MET A 1 42.79 16.23 40.84
CA MET A 1 43.93 16.96 40.22
C MET A 1 44.04 16.46 38.78
N GLY A 2 43.99 17.25 37.72
CA GLY A 2 43.75 18.70 37.59
C GLY A 2 43.37 19.03 36.13
N GLN A 3 43.09 20.31 35.86
CA GLN A 3 42.71 20.94 34.57
C GLN A 3 43.64 20.55 33.39
N THR A 4 43.26 20.67 32.10
CA THR A 4 42.67 21.83 31.40
C THR A 4 41.87 21.49 30.13
N ALA A 5 40.98 22.41 29.71
CA ALA A 5 40.25 22.37 28.45
C ALA A 5 41.10 22.76 27.22
N GLY A 6 40.63 22.42 26.02
CA GLY A 6 41.22 22.84 24.74
C GLY A 6 40.25 22.70 23.56
N VAL A 7 39.82 23.84 23.01
CA VAL A 7 38.98 23.93 21.79
C VAL A 7 39.83 23.66 20.55
N LYS A 8 39.27 22.99 19.53
CA LYS A 8 39.76 23.06 18.15
C LYS A 8 38.62 23.12 17.14
N SER A 9 38.62 24.19 16.35
CA SER A 9 38.00 24.27 15.03
C SER A 9 39.02 23.87 13.95
N ASP A 10 38.62 24.04 12.69
CA ASP A 10 39.41 24.05 11.46
C ASP A 10 39.58 22.66 10.81
N MET A 11 38.74 22.33 9.81
CA MET A 11 38.80 22.74 8.39
C MET A 11 39.57 21.73 7.54
N LEU A 12 38.84 20.97 6.71
CA LEU A 12 39.40 20.11 5.67
C LEU A 12 39.68 20.92 4.38
N PRO A 13 40.71 20.55 3.59
CA PRO A 13 41.17 21.37 2.47
C PRO A 13 40.35 21.17 1.18
N PRO A 14 40.28 22.18 0.29
CA PRO A 14 39.69 22.03 -1.04
C PRO A 14 40.64 21.29 -2.00
N TYR A 15 40.11 20.36 -2.79
CA TYR A 15 40.87 19.64 -3.81
C TYR A 15 40.98 20.45 -5.12
N SER A 16 42.18 20.49 -5.68
CA SER A 16 42.50 21.17 -6.95
C SER A 16 42.34 20.25 -8.17
N LEU A 17 41.75 20.79 -9.25
CA LEU A 17 41.61 20.11 -10.54
C LEU A 17 42.92 20.04 -11.34
N THR A 18 43.12 18.92 -12.06
CA THR A 18 44.08 18.80 -13.17
C THR A 18 43.41 18.08 -14.36
N PRO A 19 43.45 18.64 -15.58
CA PRO A 19 42.88 17.98 -16.77
C PRO A 19 43.84 16.96 -17.42
N THR A 20 43.25 16.16 -18.31
CA THR A 20 43.73 14.95 -18.99
C THR A 20 44.77 15.16 -20.09
N ASP A 21 45.51 14.09 -20.42
CA ASP A 21 46.33 14.00 -21.65
C ASP A 21 46.38 12.55 -22.20
N GLU A 22 46.06 12.38 -23.49
CA GLU A 22 46.25 11.17 -24.34
C GLU A 22 46.51 11.66 -25.79
N ALA A 23 47.31 11.06 -26.68
CA ALA A 23 48.37 10.06 -26.58
C ALA A 23 49.27 10.09 -27.86
N ARG A 24 50.55 9.67 -27.74
CA ARG A 24 51.38 8.83 -28.67
C ARG A 24 51.12 8.84 -30.21
N LEU A 25 52.07 8.88 -31.18
CA LEU A 25 53.55 8.66 -31.27
C LEU A 25 54.16 9.09 -32.67
N LEU A 26 55.41 9.64 -32.68
CA LEU A 26 56.55 9.38 -33.63
C LEU A 26 56.54 9.79 -35.14
N PRO A 27 57.72 9.93 -35.83
CA PRO A 27 59.08 10.39 -35.41
C PRO A 27 59.78 11.34 -36.49
N PRO A 28 61.13 11.41 -36.72
CA PRO A 28 61.83 12.72 -36.61
C PRO A 28 62.78 13.15 -37.77
N ALA A 29 63.17 14.44 -37.85
CA ALA A 29 64.46 14.84 -38.47
C ALA A 29 64.98 16.27 -38.13
N ARG A 30 66.25 16.32 -37.67
CA ARG A 30 67.34 17.31 -37.96
C ARG A 30 67.16 18.83 -37.72
N LYS A 31 67.99 19.35 -36.79
CA LYS A 31 68.65 20.68 -36.78
C LYS A 31 69.73 20.76 -37.90
N PRO A 32 70.37 21.92 -38.26
CA PRO A 32 70.52 23.23 -37.56
C PRO A 32 70.10 24.44 -38.47
N ALA A 33 70.49 25.73 -38.33
CA ALA A 33 71.56 26.39 -37.57
C ALA A 33 71.34 27.91 -37.25
N LEU A 34 72.35 28.49 -36.60
CA LEU A 34 72.68 29.91 -36.33
C LEU A 34 72.42 30.93 -37.48
N GLN A 35 71.96 32.15 -37.14
CA GLN A 35 72.77 33.40 -37.15
C GLN A 35 71.93 34.67 -36.82
N LEU A 36 72.41 35.47 -35.86
CA LEU A 36 72.21 36.93 -35.79
C LEU A 36 73.39 37.57 -36.57
N PRO A 37 73.29 38.75 -37.25
CA PRO A 37 72.95 40.00 -36.53
C PRO A 37 72.43 41.23 -37.35
N ARG A 38 72.39 42.38 -36.65
CA ARG A 38 72.60 43.78 -37.14
C ARG A 38 71.48 44.54 -37.86
N ARG A 39 70.76 45.32 -37.04
CA ARG A 39 70.37 46.74 -37.20
C ARG A 39 70.80 47.42 -38.53
N SER A 40 69.82 47.94 -39.28
CA SER A 40 69.50 49.38 -39.27
C SER A 40 68.15 49.65 -39.96
N ARG A 41 67.64 50.90 -39.88
CA ARG A 41 66.36 51.41 -40.45
C ARG A 41 65.05 50.95 -39.80
N THR A 42 64.91 49.73 -39.31
CA THR A 42 63.63 49.25 -38.70
C THR A 42 63.17 50.05 -37.47
N PHE A 43 64.07 50.49 -36.59
CA PHE A 43 63.70 51.22 -35.36
C PHE A 43 63.01 52.57 -35.58
N ARG A 44 63.19 53.25 -36.73
CA ARG A 44 62.45 54.50 -37.03
C ARG A 44 61.03 54.22 -37.50
N ALA A 45 60.81 53.14 -38.26
CA ALA A 45 59.48 52.66 -38.61
C ALA A 45 58.74 52.13 -37.36
N LEU A 46 59.43 51.38 -36.49
CA LEU A 46 58.87 50.87 -35.25
C LEU A 46 58.48 52.01 -34.29
N GLY A 47 59.32 53.05 -34.15
CA GLY A 47 58.99 54.22 -33.34
C GLY A 47 57.76 55.00 -33.84
N LEU A 48 57.65 55.18 -35.17
CA LEU A 48 56.47 55.83 -35.76
C LEU A 48 55.22 54.95 -35.63
N ALA A 49 55.35 53.63 -35.83
CA ALA A 49 54.26 52.68 -35.63
C ALA A 49 53.80 52.62 -34.17
N CYS A 50 54.72 52.66 -33.21
CA CYS A 50 54.39 52.76 -31.78
C CYS A 50 53.72 54.10 -31.45
N LEU A 51 54.14 55.22 -32.04
CA LEU A 51 53.46 56.52 -31.85
C LEU A 51 52.06 56.53 -32.47
N VAL A 52 51.90 56.01 -33.69
CA VAL A 52 50.58 55.86 -34.33
C VAL A 52 49.71 54.87 -33.56
N PHE A 53 50.27 53.79 -33.00
CA PHE A 53 49.55 52.84 -32.16
C PHE A 53 49.16 53.44 -30.81
N ILE A 54 50.03 54.23 -30.18
CA ILE A 54 49.72 54.97 -28.94
C ILE A 54 48.66 56.04 -29.21
N VAL A 55 48.76 56.80 -30.31
CA VAL A 55 47.74 57.78 -30.71
C VAL A 55 46.42 57.08 -31.08
N TYR A 56 46.46 55.91 -31.75
CA TYR A 56 45.26 55.11 -32.04
C TYR A 56 44.63 54.51 -30.78
N ALA A 57 45.44 54.02 -29.84
CA ALA A 57 44.99 53.47 -28.56
C ALA A 57 44.43 54.56 -27.64
N GLN A 58 45.11 55.71 -27.55
CA GLN A 58 44.64 56.91 -26.85
C GLN A 58 43.37 57.46 -27.53
N TRP A 59 43.31 57.51 -28.87
CA TRP A 59 42.11 57.91 -29.60
C TRP A 59 40.95 56.95 -29.32
N ARG A 60 41.16 55.63 -29.31
CA ARG A 60 40.17 54.63 -28.85
C ARG A 60 39.82 54.71 -27.36
N GLN A 61 40.66 55.31 -26.52
CA GLN A 61 40.37 55.55 -25.10
C GLN A 61 39.66 56.90 -24.88
N ILE A 62 39.83 57.87 -25.79
CA ILE A 62 39.33 59.25 -25.67
C ILE A 62 38.08 59.48 -26.54
N THR A 63 37.87 58.71 -27.61
CA THR A 63 36.52 58.55 -28.15
C THR A 63 35.76 57.62 -27.21
N PRO A 64 34.77 58.11 -26.44
CA PRO A 64 33.83 57.18 -25.86
C PRO A 64 33.14 56.50 -27.03
N SER A 65 33.28 55.18 -27.13
CA SER A 65 32.27 54.39 -27.82
C SER A 65 31.00 54.43 -26.97
N THR A 66 30.32 55.58 -26.98
CA THR A 66 28.86 55.61 -26.89
C THR A 66 28.34 54.89 -28.13
N GLY A 67 28.50 53.56 -28.14
CA GLY A 67 27.51 52.73 -28.80
C GLY A 67 26.20 53.17 -28.17
N ALA A 68 25.32 53.78 -28.98
CA ALA A 68 24.04 54.23 -28.50
C ALA A 68 23.32 52.99 -27.98
N VAL A 69 23.25 52.87 -26.65
CA VAL A 69 22.50 51.79 -26.01
C VAL A 69 21.08 51.98 -26.49
N GLU A 70 20.57 51.01 -27.26
CA GLU A 70 19.23 51.12 -27.82
C GLU A 70 18.23 51.32 -26.66
N PRO A 71 17.27 52.25 -26.77
CA PRO A 71 16.34 52.53 -25.69
C PRO A 71 15.62 51.26 -25.23
N GLY A 72 15.88 50.84 -23.99
CA GLY A 72 15.35 49.59 -23.43
C GLY A 72 16.36 48.44 -23.28
N PHE A 73 17.65 48.64 -23.62
CA PHE A 73 18.72 47.67 -23.38
C PHE A 73 19.77 48.18 -22.36
N THR A 74 20.58 47.27 -21.79
CA THR A 74 21.72 47.59 -20.94
C THR A 74 23.01 47.77 -21.74
N THR A 75 24.08 48.22 -21.09
CA THR A 75 25.46 48.22 -21.63
C THR A 75 25.98 46.83 -22.03
N HIS A 76 25.29 45.76 -21.64
CA HIS A 76 25.56 44.38 -22.02
C HIS A 76 24.61 43.82 -23.09
N GLY A 77 23.72 44.65 -23.66
CA GLY A 77 22.78 44.25 -24.71
C GLY A 77 21.59 43.42 -24.22
N LEU A 78 21.32 43.41 -22.92
CA LEU A 78 20.18 42.71 -22.32
C LEU A 78 18.95 43.62 -22.25
N SER A 79 17.76 43.07 -22.45
CA SER A 79 16.50 43.83 -22.33
C SER A 79 16.26 44.26 -20.88
N VAL A 80 16.13 45.57 -20.66
CA VAL A 80 15.83 46.17 -19.35
C VAL A 80 14.49 45.68 -18.81
N GLN A 81 13.47 45.52 -19.68
CA GLN A 81 12.19 44.96 -19.26
C GLN A 81 12.36 43.54 -18.71
N ARG A 82 13.09 42.68 -19.43
CA ARG A 82 13.28 41.30 -19.00
C ARG A 82 14.09 41.22 -17.70
N LEU A 83 15.09 42.09 -17.53
CA LEU A 83 15.84 42.17 -16.28
C LEU A 83 15.00 42.66 -15.08
N LEU A 84 13.97 43.48 -15.31
CA LEU A 84 13.00 43.86 -14.27
C LEU A 84 12.07 42.69 -13.91
N GLU A 85 11.64 41.88 -14.88
CA GLU A 85 10.89 40.64 -14.64
C GLU A 85 11.71 39.60 -13.85
N ASP A 86 12.98 39.43 -14.23
CA ASP A 86 13.94 38.58 -13.52
C ASP A 86 14.21 39.11 -12.09
N LEU A 87 14.37 40.42 -11.90
CA LEU A 87 14.54 41.03 -10.58
C LEU A 87 13.29 40.89 -9.69
N ALA A 88 12.09 40.97 -10.26
CA ALA A 88 10.85 40.66 -9.54
C ALA A 88 10.72 39.16 -9.19
N THR A 89 11.40 38.28 -9.94
CA THR A 89 11.47 36.85 -9.63
C THR A 89 12.38 36.57 -8.42
N CYS A 90 13.42 37.36 -8.19
CA CYS A 90 14.28 37.24 -7.01
C CYS A 90 13.53 37.29 -5.67
N GLU A 91 12.52 38.15 -5.54
CA GLU A 91 11.71 38.23 -4.33
C GLU A 91 10.97 36.90 -4.04
N LYS A 92 10.46 36.25 -5.09
CA LYS A 92 9.80 34.94 -4.99
C LYS A 92 10.77 33.81 -4.67
N LEU A 93 12.03 33.90 -5.12
CA LEU A 93 13.08 32.93 -4.79
C LEU A 93 13.53 33.01 -3.32
N HIS A 94 13.19 34.09 -2.61
CA HIS A 94 13.52 34.29 -1.19
C HIS A 94 12.28 34.18 -0.27
N SER A 95 11.08 33.99 -0.82
CA SER A 95 9.87 33.68 -0.04
C SER A 95 9.67 32.17 0.11
N THR A 96 9.47 31.69 1.34
CA THR A 96 8.87 30.38 1.61
C THR A 96 7.34 30.49 1.59
N PRO A 97 6.61 29.48 1.08
CA PRO A 97 5.17 29.41 1.31
C PRO A 97 4.84 29.38 2.79
N ILE A 98 3.65 29.86 3.12
CA ILE A 98 3.08 29.82 4.47
C ILE A 98 1.65 29.33 4.37
N ASP A 99 1.23 28.50 5.33
CA ASP A 99 -0.14 28.01 5.40
C ASP A 99 -1.12 29.21 5.52
N PRO A 100 -2.10 29.33 4.62
CA PRO A 100 -3.12 30.36 4.73
C PRO A 100 -3.87 30.28 6.07
N PRO A 101 -4.21 31.42 6.70
CA PRO A 101 -5.08 31.40 7.86
C PRO A 101 -6.47 30.85 7.47
N GLY A 102 -6.75 29.60 7.88
CA GLY A 102 -8.01 28.91 7.54
C GLY A 102 -9.27 29.53 8.16
N HIS A 103 -9.11 30.33 9.22
CA HIS A 103 -10.21 31.01 9.90
C HIS A 103 -10.62 32.31 9.19
N GLY A 104 -11.94 32.50 9.02
CA GLY A 104 -12.53 33.67 8.35
C GLY A 104 -12.84 33.47 6.86
N ARG A 105 -12.50 32.32 6.28
CA ARG A 105 -12.88 31.96 4.90
C ARG A 105 -14.41 31.98 4.75
N ARG A 106 -14.92 32.77 3.79
CA ARG A 106 -16.37 32.91 3.53
C ARG A 106 -16.91 31.93 2.50
N ARG A 107 -16.06 31.37 1.63
CA ARG A 107 -16.41 30.42 0.58
C ARG A 107 -15.19 29.54 0.31
N ASN A 108 -15.42 28.26 0.01
CA ASN A 108 -14.37 27.35 -0.44
C ASN A 108 -13.96 27.75 -1.86
N ALA A 109 -12.66 27.81 -2.14
CA ALA A 109 -12.12 28.19 -3.45
C ALA A 109 -12.66 27.30 -4.59
N ARG A 110 -12.99 26.03 -4.30
CA ARG A 110 -13.56 25.09 -5.26
C ARG A 110 -15.08 25.23 -5.43
N TYR A 111 -15.81 25.95 -4.58
CA TYR A 111 -17.28 25.87 -4.49
C TYR A 111 -18.02 26.19 -5.81
N VAL A 112 -18.90 25.26 -6.22
CA VAL A 112 -19.81 25.43 -7.37
C VAL A 112 -21.01 26.30 -6.99
N ASP A 113 -21.27 27.35 -7.78
CA ASP A 113 -22.44 28.19 -7.58
C ASP A 113 -23.76 27.45 -7.87
N GLY A 114 -24.80 27.76 -7.09
CA GLY A 114 -26.12 27.13 -7.20
C GLY A 114 -26.33 25.90 -6.31
N HIS A 115 -25.29 25.40 -5.62
CA HIS A 115 -25.46 24.34 -4.62
C HIS A 115 -26.22 24.90 -3.41
N ARG A 116 -27.10 24.07 -2.82
CA ARG A 116 -27.89 24.46 -1.64
C ARG A 116 -27.09 24.25 -0.35
N PRO A 117 -27.26 25.13 0.66
CA PRO A 117 -26.71 24.88 1.98
C PRO A 117 -27.33 23.60 2.57
N THR A 118 -26.56 22.86 3.36
CA THR A 118 -26.99 21.57 3.95
C THR A 118 -26.79 21.59 5.45
N ILE A 119 -27.76 21.07 6.21
CA ILE A 119 -27.59 20.70 7.61
C ILE A 119 -27.64 19.18 7.74
N ILE A 120 -26.57 18.61 8.26
CA ILE A 120 -26.53 17.23 8.76
C ILE A 120 -26.97 17.30 10.22
N ARG A 121 -28.07 16.63 10.55
CA ARG A 121 -28.64 16.59 11.91
C ARG A 121 -28.28 15.30 12.63
N ASN A 122 -28.26 15.35 13.96
CA ASN A 122 -28.20 14.17 14.81
C ASN A 122 -27.03 13.23 14.46
N ALA A 123 -25.83 13.80 14.30
CA ALA A 123 -24.61 13.04 14.01
C ALA A 123 -23.79 12.81 15.28
N THR A 124 -23.06 11.70 15.33
CA THR A 124 -22.02 11.43 16.33
C THR A 124 -20.68 11.83 15.71
N VAL A 125 -20.21 13.05 15.99
CA VAL A 125 -19.11 13.71 15.29
C VAL A 125 -17.75 13.45 15.95
N TRP A 126 -16.75 13.07 15.14
CA TRP A 126 -15.34 13.13 15.51
C TRP A 126 -14.74 14.45 15.02
N VAL A 127 -14.41 15.35 15.94
CA VAL A 127 -13.94 16.71 15.59
C VAL A 127 -12.54 16.70 14.98
N GLY A 128 -11.68 15.73 15.35
CA GLY A 128 -10.27 15.67 14.95
C GLY A 128 -9.33 16.48 15.85
N GLU A 129 -9.77 16.94 17.02
CA GLU A 129 -8.93 17.60 18.03
C GLU A 129 -9.49 17.31 19.44
N PRO A 130 -8.67 17.39 20.51
CA PRO A 130 -9.15 17.11 21.85
C PRO A 130 -10.12 18.20 22.32
N ALA A 131 -10.99 17.87 23.27
CA ALA A 131 -11.94 18.82 23.84
C ALA A 131 -11.21 20.01 24.47
N GLU A 132 -11.76 21.21 24.29
CA GLU A 132 -11.10 22.48 24.63
C GLU A 132 -10.58 22.51 26.08
N GLY A 133 -9.29 22.82 26.24
CA GLY A 133 -8.61 22.83 27.55
C GLY A 133 -8.23 21.46 28.10
N THR A 134 -8.36 20.38 27.31
CA THR A 134 -8.02 19.00 27.72
C THR A 134 -7.10 18.30 26.70
N SER A 135 -6.60 17.11 27.05
CA SER A 135 -5.93 16.16 26.16
C SER A 135 -6.87 15.08 25.61
N ASN A 136 -8.18 15.14 25.92
CA ASN A 136 -9.09 14.03 25.71
C ASN A 136 -9.83 14.18 24.38
N TYR A 137 -9.75 13.15 23.55
CA TYR A 137 -10.53 13.03 22.33
C TYR A 137 -11.82 12.25 22.60
N SER A 138 -12.93 12.68 22.02
CA SER A 138 -14.23 12.00 22.15
C SER A 138 -15.14 12.27 20.97
N TRP A 139 -16.04 11.33 20.72
CA TRP A 139 -17.20 11.53 19.87
C TRP A 139 -18.19 12.48 20.57
N VAL A 140 -18.80 13.41 19.82
CA VAL A 140 -19.78 14.37 20.33
C VAL A 140 -21.06 14.38 19.51
N SER A 141 -22.23 14.41 20.15
CA SER A 141 -23.50 14.54 19.43
C SER A 141 -23.68 15.99 18.95
N ALA A 142 -23.83 16.19 17.64
CA ALA A 142 -23.96 17.51 17.04
C ALA A 142 -24.71 17.51 15.70
N ASP A 143 -25.29 18.68 15.39
CA ASP A 143 -25.66 19.10 14.05
C ASP A 143 -24.45 19.78 13.38
N VAL A 144 -24.25 19.54 12.08
CA VAL A 144 -23.21 20.15 11.24
C VAL A 144 -23.88 20.94 10.11
N PHE A 145 -23.68 22.26 10.09
CA PHE A 145 -24.18 23.14 9.03
C PHE A 145 -23.08 23.47 8.01
N ILE A 146 -23.40 23.31 6.74
CA ILE A 146 -22.53 23.43 5.57
C ILE A 146 -23.10 24.50 4.62
N GLU A 147 -22.26 25.41 4.17
CA GLU A 147 -22.63 26.46 3.22
C GLU A 147 -21.39 26.92 2.43
N SER A 148 -21.56 27.24 1.14
CA SER A 148 -20.45 27.73 0.31
C SER A 148 -19.22 26.80 0.30
N GLY A 149 -19.46 25.49 0.42
CA GLY A 149 -18.45 24.42 0.47
C GLY A 149 -17.58 24.38 1.72
N LEU A 150 -17.98 25.08 2.79
CA LEU A 150 -17.30 25.12 4.07
C LEU A 150 -18.21 24.64 5.19
N ILE A 151 -17.60 24.05 6.22
CA ILE A 151 -18.26 23.83 7.51
C ILE A 151 -18.48 25.21 8.15
N ARG A 152 -19.73 25.57 8.42
CA ARG A 152 -20.10 26.87 9.02
C ARG A 152 -20.22 26.81 10.54
N ARG A 153 -20.83 25.75 11.05
CA ARG A 153 -21.15 25.59 12.47
C ARG A 153 -21.27 24.11 12.80
N VAL A 154 -20.73 23.74 13.95
CA VAL A 154 -20.91 22.44 14.60
C VAL A 154 -21.43 22.77 16.00
N ALA A 155 -22.60 22.25 16.37
CA ALA A 155 -23.24 22.53 17.66
C ALA A 155 -24.25 21.43 18.02
N SER A 156 -24.53 21.22 19.32
CA SER A 156 -25.45 20.17 19.79
C SER A 156 -26.91 20.33 19.34
N ASP A 157 -27.35 21.56 19.04
CA ASP A 157 -28.64 21.86 18.40
C ASP A 157 -28.48 23.10 17.52
N ILE A 158 -28.82 22.96 16.23
CA ILE A 158 -28.87 24.09 15.30
C ILE A 158 -30.34 24.44 15.00
N SER A 159 -30.80 25.52 15.65
CA SER A 159 -32.15 26.06 15.49
C SER A 159 -32.47 26.34 14.01
N PRO A 160 -33.58 25.79 13.47
CA PRO A 160 -34.03 26.01 12.10
C PRO A 160 -34.21 27.49 11.72
N SER A 161 -34.56 28.36 12.68
CA SER A 161 -34.73 29.79 12.42
C SER A 161 -33.43 30.55 12.12
N THR A 162 -32.28 29.89 12.29
CA THR A 162 -30.94 30.42 11.98
C THR A 162 -30.37 29.88 10.67
N LEU A 163 -31.16 29.13 9.90
CA LEU A 163 -30.77 28.52 8.62
C LEU A 163 -31.44 29.24 7.44
N PRO A 164 -30.83 29.21 6.24
CA PRO A 164 -31.50 29.61 5.00
C PRO A 164 -32.78 28.81 4.75
N SER A 165 -33.78 29.42 4.12
CA SER A 165 -35.09 28.80 3.87
C SER A 165 -35.07 27.64 2.86
N ASP A 166 -33.99 27.52 2.08
CA ASP A 166 -33.76 26.50 1.05
C ASP A 166 -32.79 25.40 1.50
N VAL A 167 -32.46 25.35 2.80
CA VAL A 167 -31.51 24.39 3.37
C VAL A 167 -31.97 22.93 3.16
N LEU A 168 -31.04 22.10 2.70
CA LEU A 168 -31.20 20.64 2.68
C LEU A 168 -31.01 20.06 4.07
N VAL A 169 -31.89 19.15 4.49
CA VAL A 169 -31.77 18.44 5.78
C VAL A 169 -31.40 16.99 5.50
N TYR A 170 -30.29 16.54 6.05
CA TYR A 170 -29.89 15.14 6.11
C TYR A 170 -29.92 14.70 7.58
N ASP A 171 -30.62 13.61 7.91
CA ASP A 171 -30.59 13.03 9.26
C ASP A 171 -29.56 11.91 9.30
N ALA A 172 -28.52 12.05 10.12
CA ALA A 172 -27.50 11.02 10.31
C ALA A 172 -28.00 9.86 11.17
N ALA A 173 -29.15 9.97 11.85
CA ALA A 173 -29.73 8.93 12.70
C ALA A 173 -28.78 8.43 13.81
N GLY A 174 -27.97 9.33 14.38
CA GLY A 174 -26.98 9.05 15.42
C GLY A 174 -25.65 8.48 14.90
N ARG A 175 -25.51 8.24 13.60
CA ARG A 175 -24.33 7.58 13.00
C ARG A 175 -23.02 8.38 13.17
N PRO A 176 -21.85 7.71 13.10
CA PRO A 176 -20.54 8.37 13.16
C PRO A 176 -20.32 9.29 11.95
N LEU A 177 -19.75 10.46 12.22
CA LEU A 177 -19.39 11.48 11.24
C LEU A 177 -17.92 11.87 11.44
N THR A 178 -17.09 11.65 10.42
CA THR A 178 -15.68 12.10 10.40
C THR A 178 -15.48 13.21 9.36
N SER A 179 -14.33 13.87 9.38
CA SER A 179 -13.83 14.52 8.18
C SER A 179 -13.61 13.50 7.06
N GLY A 180 -13.46 13.98 5.83
CA GLY A 180 -12.94 13.18 4.73
C GLY A 180 -11.62 12.50 5.08
N ILE A 181 -11.47 11.26 4.60
CA ILE A 181 -10.25 10.46 4.75
C ILE A 181 -9.22 10.94 3.73
N ILE A 182 -7.94 10.94 4.12
CA ILE A 182 -6.82 11.46 3.31
C ILE A 182 -5.75 10.38 3.14
N ASP A 183 -5.55 9.94 1.91
CA ASP A 183 -4.50 8.99 1.54
C ASP A 183 -3.26 9.73 0.98
N MET A 184 -2.22 9.91 1.80
CA MET A 184 -1.05 10.70 1.41
C MET A 184 -0.01 9.94 0.57
N HIS A 185 -0.28 8.69 0.16
CA HIS A 185 0.50 8.02 -0.88
C HIS A 185 -0.40 7.19 -1.78
N SER A 186 -0.68 7.74 -2.96
CA SER A 186 -1.47 7.06 -3.98
C SER A 186 -0.85 7.20 -5.37
N HIS A 187 -1.07 6.20 -6.22
CA HIS A 187 -0.82 6.26 -7.67
C HIS A 187 -2.13 6.27 -8.47
N ALA A 188 -3.28 6.50 -7.81
CA ALA A 188 -4.58 6.60 -8.48
C ALA A 188 -4.55 7.60 -9.66
N ALA A 189 -5.22 7.22 -10.75
CA ALA A 189 -5.32 7.96 -12.02
C ALA A 189 -4.03 8.20 -12.82
N VAL A 190 -2.83 7.97 -12.27
CA VAL A 190 -1.58 7.80 -13.04
C VAL A 190 -1.25 6.31 -13.29
N HIS A 191 -1.61 5.45 -12.34
CA HIS A 191 -1.80 4.01 -12.54
C HIS A 191 -3.29 3.78 -12.86
N SER A 192 -3.71 4.06 -14.09
CA SER A 192 -5.14 4.00 -14.41
C SER A 192 -5.69 2.57 -14.35
N LEU A 193 -6.84 2.37 -13.69
CA LEU A 193 -7.48 1.06 -13.59
C LEU A 193 -8.69 0.89 -14.54
N PRO A 194 -8.96 -0.33 -15.06
CA PRO A 194 -8.10 -1.51 -15.01
C PRO A 194 -6.77 -1.27 -15.70
N THR A 195 -5.70 -1.88 -15.19
CA THR A 195 -4.34 -1.68 -15.70
C THR A 195 -4.25 -2.10 -17.17
N LEU A 196 -3.96 -1.17 -18.06
CA LEU A 196 -3.65 -1.42 -19.47
C LEU A 196 -2.23 -0.90 -19.77
N HIS A 197 -1.65 -1.30 -20.90
CA HIS A 197 -0.31 -0.83 -21.27
C HIS A 197 -0.30 0.62 -21.80
N GLY A 198 -1.45 1.15 -22.24
CA GLY A 198 -1.55 2.45 -22.89
C GLY A 198 -1.98 3.61 -21.98
N ASN A 199 -2.07 3.39 -20.66
CA ASN A 199 -2.49 4.35 -19.63
C ASN A 199 -1.64 4.17 -18.34
N GLU A 200 -0.37 3.79 -18.52
CA GLU A 200 0.62 3.52 -17.49
C GLU A 200 1.59 4.71 -17.42
N ASP A 201 1.30 5.67 -16.54
CA ASP A 201 2.01 6.95 -16.44
C ASP A 201 2.65 7.15 -15.05
N VAL A 202 2.85 6.07 -14.27
CA VAL A 202 3.34 6.11 -12.87
C VAL A 202 4.79 6.58 -12.75
N SER A 203 5.67 6.17 -13.67
CA SER A 203 7.11 6.45 -13.59
C SER A 203 7.71 6.85 -14.94
N GLU A 204 8.38 8.00 -15.01
CA GLU A 204 9.15 8.42 -16.19
C GLU A 204 10.52 7.71 -16.19
N LEU A 205 10.68 6.67 -17.02
CA LEU A 205 11.86 5.80 -16.99
C LEU A 205 13.03 6.24 -17.90
N SER A 206 12.98 7.42 -18.54
CA SER A 206 14.08 7.91 -19.38
C SER A 206 15.39 8.19 -18.63
N THR A 207 15.33 8.45 -17.32
CA THR A 207 16.52 8.62 -16.46
C THR A 207 16.15 8.50 -14.98
N ASP A 208 17.12 8.21 -14.11
CA ASP A 208 16.92 8.07 -12.66
C ASP A 208 16.61 9.39 -11.92
N ILE A 209 16.93 10.54 -12.53
CA ILE A 209 16.74 11.87 -11.94
C ILE A 209 15.84 12.73 -12.84
N THR A 210 14.54 12.71 -12.53
CA THR A 210 13.44 13.35 -13.28
C THR A 210 12.65 14.43 -12.50
N PRO A 211 13.27 15.34 -11.70
CA PRO A 211 12.55 16.37 -10.94
C PRO A 211 11.70 17.36 -11.77
N TYR A 212 11.77 17.29 -13.10
CA TYR A 212 11.04 18.13 -14.05
C TYR A 212 9.72 17.51 -14.55
N VAL A 213 9.42 16.25 -14.22
CA VAL A 213 8.08 15.67 -14.50
C VAL A 213 7.14 15.90 -13.33
N ARG A 214 5.83 15.75 -13.58
CA ARG A 214 4.77 16.14 -12.66
C ARG A 214 3.60 15.18 -12.80
N SER A 215 3.11 14.59 -11.71
CA SER A 215 1.97 13.66 -11.78
C SER A 215 0.70 14.29 -12.37
N ILE A 216 0.48 15.59 -12.17
CA ILE A 216 -0.65 16.35 -12.75
C ILE A 216 -0.74 16.24 -14.29
N ASP A 217 0.36 15.98 -14.98
CA ASP A 217 0.40 15.87 -16.44
C ASP A 217 -0.05 14.47 -16.94
N GLY A 218 -0.15 13.48 -16.04
CA GLY A 218 -0.60 12.11 -16.32
C GLY A 218 -1.87 11.66 -15.59
N ILE A 219 -2.42 12.47 -14.66
CA ILE A 219 -3.68 12.15 -13.96
C ILE A 219 -4.83 12.09 -14.97
N GLN A 220 -5.52 10.95 -15.03
CA GLN A 220 -6.75 10.73 -15.79
C GLN A 220 -8.03 11.04 -14.96
N PRO A 221 -8.74 12.16 -15.17
CA PRO A 221 -9.91 12.54 -14.36
C PRO A 221 -11.09 11.58 -14.46
N THR A 222 -11.19 10.84 -15.56
CA THR A 222 -12.30 9.91 -15.83
C THR A 222 -11.98 8.46 -15.44
N ASP A 223 -10.92 8.23 -14.67
CA ASP A 223 -10.59 6.90 -14.17
C ASP A 223 -11.67 6.42 -13.19
N HIS A 224 -12.18 5.22 -13.42
CA HIS A 224 -13.23 4.62 -12.62
C HIS A 224 -12.83 4.42 -11.16
N GLN A 225 -11.53 4.19 -10.87
CA GLN A 225 -11.07 3.96 -9.50
C GLN A 225 -11.29 5.18 -8.60
N LEU A 226 -11.39 6.40 -9.16
CA LEU A 226 -11.70 7.60 -8.38
C LEU A 226 -13.11 7.52 -7.74
N GLN A 227 -14.07 6.81 -8.37
CA GLN A 227 -15.35 6.50 -7.72
C GLN A 227 -15.21 5.46 -6.61
N VAL A 228 -14.40 4.43 -6.86
CA VAL A 228 -14.17 3.32 -5.92
C VAL A 228 -13.49 3.82 -4.66
N ILE A 229 -12.40 4.59 -4.80
CA ILE A 229 -11.65 5.23 -3.72
C ILE A 229 -12.56 6.16 -2.89
N LYS A 230 -13.33 7.03 -3.55
CA LYS A 230 -14.31 7.90 -2.88
C LYS A 230 -15.35 7.13 -2.08
N SER A 231 -15.75 5.95 -2.54
CA SER A 231 -16.73 5.10 -1.85
C SER A 231 -16.21 4.52 -0.53
N GLY A 232 -14.90 4.56 -0.30
CA GLY A 232 -14.23 4.31 0.97
C GLY A 232 -14.19 5.50 1.93
N GLY A 233 -14.78 6.64 1.57
CA GLY A 233 -14.73 7.88 2.35
C GLY A 233 -13.44 8.68 2.13
N VAL A 234 -12.55 8.22 1.23
CA VAL A 234 -11.35 8.94 0.82
C VAL A 234 -11.74 10.14 -0.03
N THR A 235 -11.62 11.34 0.53
CA THR A 235 -11.96 12.58 -0.18
C THR A 235 -10.76 13.19 -0.87
N THR A 236 -9.55 12.97 -0.34
CA THR A 236 -8.30 13.58 -0.81
C THR A 236 -7.20 12.54 -0.92
N SER A 237 -6.40 12.59 -1.99
CA SER A 237 -5.16 11.80 -2.11
C SER A 237 -4.01 12.66 -2.63
N LEU A 238 -2.79 12.38 -2.15
CA LEU A 238 -1.57 12.88 -2.80
C LEU A 238 -1.19 11.91 -3.92
N ILE A 239 -1.27 12.36 -5.17
CA ILE A 239 -0.88 11.56 -6.33
C ILE A 239 0.58 11.82 -6.64
N LEU A 240 1.41 10.79 -6.47
CA LEU A 240 2.86 10.86 -6.68
C LEU A 240 3.28 10.02 -7.89
N PRO A 241 4.42 10.37 -8.54
CA PRO A 241 5.18 9.40 -9.31
C PRO A 241 5.55 8.16 -8.48
N GLY A 242 5.93 7.07 -9.14
CA GLY A 242 6.35 5.81 -8.53
C GLY A 242 7.67 5.90 -7.74
N SER A 243 8.32 4.75 -7.56
CA SER A 243 9.61 4.62 -6.85
C SER A 243 10.74 4.11 -7.76
N SER A 244 10.50 4.08 -9.06
CA SER A 244 11.46 3.60 -10.07
C SER A 244 12.68 4.49 -10.24
N ASN A 245 12.64 5.73 -9.74
CA ASN A 245 13.63 6.79 -9.92
C ASN A 245 14.05 7.34 -8.56
N ASN A 246 15.34 7.61 -8.32
CA ASN A 246 15.77 8.24 -7.07
C ASN A 246 15.11 9.61 -6.86
N ILE A 247 14.88 10.38 -7.93
CA ILE A 247 14.05 11.60 -7.89
C ILE A 247 13.00 11.48 -8.99
N GLY A 248 11.75 11.19 -8.62
CA GLY A 248 10.67 10.82 -9.54
C GLY A 248 9.81 11.96 -10.09
N GLY A 249 9.91 13.17 -9.52
CA GLY A 249 9.17 14.35 -9.98
C GLY A 249 8.12 14.87 -9.00
N GLU A 250 7.38 15.89 -9.43
CA GLU A 250 6.40 16.58 -8.61
C GLU A 250 5.12 15.77 -8.40
N ALA A 251 4.54 15.89 -7.20
CA ALA A 251 3.30 15.28 -6.78
C ALA A 251 2.22 16.34 -6.50
N PHE A 252 0.93 15.95 -6.61
CA PHE A 252 -0.20 16.86 -6.50
C PHE A 252 -1.32 16.25 -5.64
N ALA A 253 -1.79 17.00 -4.64
CA ALA A 253 -2.96 16.63 -3.86
C ALA A 253 -4.24 16.91 -4.65
N ILE A 254 -5.06 15.88 -4.87
CA ILE A 254 -6.38 15.99 -5.53
C ILE A 254 -7.50 15.66 -4.55
N LYS A 255 -8.71 16.15 -4.84
CA LYS A 255 -9.95 15.63 -4.25
C LYS A 255 -10.69 14.76 -5.25
N HIS A 256 -11.29 13.67 -4.79
CA HIS A 256 -11.98 12.66 -5.61
C HIS A 256 -13.39 13.10 -6.09
N ALA A 257 -13.64 14.40 -6.21
CA ALA A 257 -14.97 14.99 -6.40
C ALA A 257 -15.60 14.78 -7.80
N VAL A 258 -15.06 13.85 -8.60
CA VAL A 258 -15.54 13.47 -9.94
C VAL A 258 -16.77 12.54 -9.83
N GLY A 259 -17.60 12.45 -10.88
CA GLY A 259 -18.72 11.49 -10.95
C GLY A 259 -20.04 12.05 -11.51
N PRO A 260 -21.11 11.23 -11.59
CA PRO A 260 -22.40 11.62 -12.17
C PRO A 260 -23.27 12.52 -11.24
N SER A 261 -24.26 13.19 -11.85
CA SER A 261 -25.32 14.10 -11.33
C SER A 261 -25.03 15.04 -10.15
N ASP A 262 -24.59 14.55 -8.99
CA ASP A 262 -24.17 15.34 -7.82
C ASP A 262 -22.64 15.35 -7.60
N GLY A 263 -21.92 14.39 -8.19
CA GLY A 263 -20.49 14.53 -8.49
C GLY A 263 -20.23 15.71 -9.44
N ARG A 264 -19.03 16.31 -9.32
CA ARG A 264 -18.63 17.42 -10.17
C ARG A 264 -18.15 16.87 -11.51
N ASN A 265 -18.52 17.52 -12.61
CA ASN A 265 -18.00 17.21 -13.95
C ASN A 265 -16.58 17.77 -14.15
N GLU A 266 -15.67 17.50 -13.21
CA GLU A 266 -14.26 17.88 -13.26
C GLU A 266 -13.53 17.01 -14.29
N THR A 267 -13.60 17.42 -15.55
CA THR A 267 -12.74 16.89 -16.63
C THR A 267 -11.38 17.57 -16.69
N SER A 268 -11.15 18.58 -15.84
CA SER A 268 -9.90 19.31 -15.69
C SER A 268 -9.22 18.92 -14.39
N VAL A 269 -8.00 18.38 -14.47
CA VAL A 269 -7.16 18.04 -13.30
C VAL A 269 -6.92 19.28 -12.40
N VAL A 270 -6.94 20.49 -12.97
CA VAL A 270 -6.75 21.73 -12.21
C VAL A 270 -7.89 21.97 -11.23
N ASP A 271 -9.13 21.65 -11.61
CA ASP A 271 -10.29 21.78 -10.74
C ASP A 271 -10.28 20.71 -9.64
N MET A 272 -9.66 19.55 -9.91
CA MET A 272 -9.45 18.46 -8.96
C MET A 272 -8.42 18.76 -7.87
N LEU A 273 -7.64 19.85 -7.93
CA LEU A 273 -6.60 20.14 -6.91
C LEU A 273 -7.19 20.44 -5.52
N ALA A 274 -6.70 19.76 -4.48
CA ALA A 274 -7.05 20.02 -3.09
C ALA A 274 -6.49 21.38 -2.61
N ASP A 275 -5.34 21.77 -3.16
CA ASP A 275 -4.77 23.12 -3.07
C ASP A 275 -4.89 23.86 -4.42
N PRO A 276 -6.03 24.53 -4.69
CA PRO A 276 -6.23 25.30 -5.92
C PRO A 276 -5.35 26.56 -5.98
N ASP A 277 -4.92 27.09 -4.83
CA ASP A 277 -4.04 28.26 -4.74
C ASP A 277 -2.57 27.88 -4.98
N ARG A 278 -2.24 26.58 -4.92
CA ARG A 278 -0.90 25.99 -5.12
C ARG A 278 0.14 26.63 -4.20
N VAL A 279 -0.22 26.76 -2.93
CA VAL A 279 0.65 27.22 -1.85
C VAL A 279 1.87 26.31 -1.73
N TRP A 280 1.63 24.99 -1.69
CA TRP A 280 2.69 23.99 -1.56
C TRP A 280 2.86 23.16 -2.84
N ARG A 281 4.14 22.89 -3.17
CA ARG A 281 4.55 21.88 -4.15
C ARG A 281 4.96 20.62 -3.40
N HIS A 282 4.83 19.45 -4.01
CA HIS A 282 5.30 18.18 -3.43
C HIS A 282 6.30 17.52 -4.39
N MET A 283 7.27 16.78 -3.87
CA MET A 283 8.30 16.08 -4.66
C MET A 283 8.46 14.64 -4.17
N LYS A 284 8.39 13.68 -5.08
CA LYS A 284 8.67 12.27 -4.82
C LYS A 284 10.16 11.97 -5.00
N MET A 285 10.74 11.34 -3.99
CA MET A 285 12.06 10.71 -4.06
C MET A 285 11.97 9.25 -3.61
N ALA A 286 12.92 8.42 -4.01
CA ALA A 286 12.98 7.02 -3.64
C ALA A 286 14.42 6.53 -3.44
N CYS A 287 14.61 5.49 -2.65
CA CYS A 287 15.88 4.82 -2.46
C CYS A 287 15.68 3.31 -2.22
N GLY A 288 16.76 2.53 -2.31
CA GLY A 288 16.77 1.12 -1.91
C GLY A 288 16.76 0.16 -3.10
N GLU A 289 15.83 -0.80 -3.13
CA GLU A 289 15.79 -1.83 -4.18
C GLU A 289 15.17 -1.34 -5.49
N ASN A 290 14.14 -0.52 -5.43
CA ASN A 290 13.36 -0.19 -6.63
C ASN A 290 14.17 0.59 -7.67
N SER A 291 14.76 1.73 -7.30
CA SER A 291 15.49 2.59 -8.26
C SER A 291 16.77 1.89 -8.78
N LYS A 292 17.50 1.18 -7.92
CA LYS A 292 18.69 0.42 -8.34
C LYS A 292 18.37 -0.79 -9.24
N GLN A 293 17.20 -1.44 -9.09
CA GLN A 293 16.80 -2.54 -9.98
C GLN A 293 16.40 -2.05 -11.37
N VAL A 294 15.77 -0.87 -11.46
CA VAL A 294 15.32 -0.28 -12.73
C VAL A 294 16.48 0.32 -13.53
N HIS A 295 17.33 1.14 -12.89
CA HIS A 295 18.39 1.90 -13.57
C HIS A 295 19.79 1.27 -13.45
N GLY A 296 19.99 0.32 -12.54
CA GLY A 296 21.29 -0.25 -12.25
C GLY A 296 21.70 -1.38 -13.19
N LYS A 297 22.70 -1.12 -14.06
CA LYS A 297 23.39 -2.16 -14.83
C LYS A 297 24.90 -2.01 -14.74
N ALA A 298 25.60 -3.12 -14.56
CA ALA A 298 27.05 -3.12 -14.40
C ALA A 298 27.76 -2.62 -15.68
N GLY A 299 28.48 -1.51 -15.56
CA GLY A 299 29.19 -0.87 -16.68
C GLY A 299 28.39 0.20 -17.43
N GLU A 300 27.10 0.39 -17.12
CA GLU A 300 26.30 1.53 -17.61
C GLU A 300 26.22 2.64 -16.54
N ARG A 301 25.67 3.81 -16.91
CA ARG A 301 25.39 4.88 -15.95
C ARG A 301 24.04 4.65 -15.29
N GLY A 302 24.02 4.74 -13.96
CA GLY A 302 22.83 4.67 -13.11
C GLY A 302 23.19 4.10 -11.74
N PRO A 303 22.30 4.18 -10.74
CA PRO A 303 22.53 3.58 -9.44
C PRO A 303 22.53 2.04 -9.53
N TYR A 304 23.70 1.40 -9.60
CA TYR A 304 23.80 -0.07 -9.45
C TYR A 304 23.69 -0.52 -7.98
N SER A 305 23.78 0.41 -7.03
CA SER A 305 23.76 0.14 -5.59
C SER A 305 23.36 1.39 -4.80
N ARG A 306 23.04 1.23 -3.51
CA ARG A 306 22.78 2.33 -2.54
C ARG A 306 23.89 3.39 -2.48
N LEU A 307 25.14 3.00 -2.78
CA LEU A 307 26.29 3.92 -2.92
C LEU A 307 26.15 4.81 -4.16
N GLY A 308 25.65 4.23 -5.26
CA GLY A 308 25.33 4.92 -6.51
C GLY A 308 24.11 5.83 -6.36
N GLU A 309 23.06 5.37 -5.68
CA GLU A 309 21.88 6.21 -5.37
C GLU A 309 22.30 7.46 -4.60
N SER A 310 23.08 7.28 -3.53
CA SER A 310 23.62 8.40 -2.75
C SER A 310 24.54 9.34 -3.54
N TRP A 311 25.16 8.85 -4.62
CA TRP A 311 25.94 9.69 -5.53
C TRP A 311 25.07 10.49 -6.50
N GLU A 312 24.07 9.88 -7.13
CA GLU A 312 23.16 10.58 -8.05
C GLU A 312 22.31 11.62 -7.28
N PHE A 313 21.88 11.34 -6.04
CA PHE A 313 21.30 12.34 -5.13
C PHE A 313 22.23 13.54 -4.89
N ARG A 314 23.48 13.29 -4.44
CA ARG A 314 24.48 14.35 -4.21
C ARG A 314 24.77 15.17 -5.47
N GLN A 315 24.87 14.53 -6.63
CA GLN A 315 25.07 15.22 -7.91
C GLN A 315 23.88 16.12 -8.27
N ALA A 316 22.64 15.63 -8.10
CA ALA A 316 21.43 16.40 -8.36
C ALA A 316 21.31 17.61 -7.43
N PHE A 317 21.52 17.41 -6.13
CA PHE A 317 21.42 18.49 -5.15
C PHE A 317 22.60 19.48 -5.22
N GLU A 318 23.83 19.06 -5.49
CA GLU A 318 24.95 20.00 -5.71
C GLU A 318 24.73 20.83 -6.98
N ARG A 319 24.12 20.25 -8.03
CA ARG A 319 23.72 21.04 -9.21
C ARG A 319 22.66 22.08 -8.86
N ALA A 320 21.63 21.70 -8.11
CA ALA A 320 20.60 22.63 -7.64
C ALA A 320 21.19 23.73 -6.72
N ALA A 321 22.08 23.36 -5.79
CA ALA A 321 22.77 24.29 -4.89
C ALA A 321 23.68 25.26 -5.67
N GLY A 322 24.32 24.80 -6.75
CA GLY A 322 25.00 25.65 -7.71
C GLY A 322 24.08 26.73 -8.30
N ILE A 323 22.91 26.33 -8.79
CA ILE A 323 21.92 27.26 -9.35
C ILE A 323 21.37 28.23 -8.29
N VAL A 324 21.13 27.78 -7.05
CA VAL A 324 20.76 28.68 -5.93
C VAL A 324 21.81 29.77 -5.73
N ARG A 325 23.10 29.40 -5.68
CA ARG A 325 24.22 30.36 -5.53
C ARG A 325 24.30 31.33 -6.72
N GLU A 326 24.19 30.82 -7.94
CA GLU A 326 24.19 31.63 -9.18
C GLU A 326 23.02 32.63 -9.23
N GLN A 327 21.82 32.21 -8.80
CA GLN A 327 20.63 33.06 -8.68
C GLN A 327 20.82 34.14 -7.60
N ASP A 328 21.28 33.77 -6.40
CA ASP A 328 21.43 34.72 -5.30
C ASP A 328 22.55 35.75 -5.58
N ASP A 329 23.63 35.35 -6.26
CA ASP A 329 24.66 36.26 -6.78
C ASP A 329 24.08 37.22 -7.83
N TRP A 330 23.30 36.71 -8.77
CA TRP A 330 22.63 37.51 -9.79
C TRP A 330 21.66 38.53 -9.16
N CYS A 331 20.83 38.10 -8.21
CA CYS A 331 19.85 38.95 -7.54
C CYS A 331 20.52 40.09 -6.76
N ARG A 332 21.62 39.80 -6.04
CA ARG A 332 22.42 40.82 -5.35
C ARG A 332 23.08 41.80 -6.32
N ALA A 333 23.54 41.34 -7.48
CA ALA A 333 24.13 42.19 -8.51
C ALA A 333 23.08 43.10 -9.17
N ALA A 334 21.94 42.55 -9.58
CA ALA A 334 20.84 43.26 -10.24
C ALA A 334 20.19 44.32 -9.33
N ALA A 335 20.01 44.01 -8.04
CA ALA A 335 19.55 44.99 -7.03
C ALA A 335 20.53 46.18 -6.86
N GLY A 336 21.82 45.98 -7.18
CA GLY A 336 22.82 47.05 -7.24
C GLY A 336 22.82 47.87 -8.54
N GLY A 337 22.00 47.51 -9.52
CA GLY A 337 21.85 48.18 -10.82
C GLY A 337 21.90 47.20 -11.99
N LEU A 338 20.98 47.32 -12.95
CA LEU A 338 20.79 46.35 -14.05
C LEU A 338 21.98 46.23 -15.01
N ASP A 339 22.82 47.27 -15.14
CA ASP A 339 24.08 47.20 -15.90
C ASP A 339 25.18 46.34 -15.21
N ARG A 340 24.97 45.86 -13.98
CA ARG A 340 25.93 45.01 -13.27
C ARG A 340 25.82 43.52 -13.65
N VAL A 341 24.70 43.10 -14.22
CA VAL A 341 24.47 41.71 -14.65
C VAL A 341 24.75 41.55 -16.15
N LYS A 342 25.42 40.45 -16.50
CA LYS A 342 25.92 40.15 -17.86
C LYS A 342 25.10 39.08 -18.59
N ALA A 343 24.10 38.53 -17.92
CA ALA A 343 23.11 37.59 -18.43
C ALA A 343 21.78 37.82 -17.71
N TYR A 344 20.71 37.18 -18.18
CA TYR A 344 19.44 37.05 -17.46
C TYR A 344 19.60 36.14 -16.22
N LEU A 345 18.59 36.13 -15.35
CA LEU A 345 18.59 35.29 -14.14
C LEU A 345 18.77 33.81 -14.50
N PRO A 346 19.75 33.09 -13.91
CA PRO A 346 19.94 31.66 -14.16
C PRO A 346 18.71 30.85 -13.79
N ASN A 347 18.10 30.19 -14.77
CA ASN A 347 16.94 29.34 -14.58
C ASN A 347 17.00 28.15 -15.55
N GLU A 348 17.19 26.95 -15.01
CA GLU A 348 17.18 25.70 -15.76
C GLU A 348 15.97 24.88 -15.34
N LEU A 349 14.96 24.81 -16.21
CA LEU A 349 13.70 24.10 -15.96
C LEU A 349 13.91 22.66 -15.44
N ARG A 350 14.96 21.97 -15.91
CA ARG A 350 15.34 20.62 -15.45
C ARG A 350 15.54 20.54 -13.93
N TRP A 351 16.04 21.60 -13.30
CA TRP A 351 16.46 21.62 -11.90
C TRP A 351 15.63 22.54 -11.02
N GLU A 352 14.67 23.27 -11.60
CA GLU A 352 13.85 24.29 -10.94
C GLU A 352 13.16 23.74 -9.67
N ALA A 353 12.56 22.55 -9.74
CA ALA A 353 11.89 21.96 -8.59
C ALA A 353 12.86 21.56 -7.46
N LEU A 354 14.11 21.16 -7.76
CA LEU A 354 15.12 20.91 -6.72
C LEU A 354 15.71 22.20 -6.15
N VAL A 355 15.84 23.25 -6.96
CA VAL A 355 16.15 24.60 -6.47
C VAL A 355 15.07 25.07 -5.49
N ALA A 356 13.79 24.81 -5.79
CA ALA A 356 12.67 25.09 -4.91
C ALA A 356 12.70 24.24 -3.61
N VAL A 357 13.11 22.96 -3.67
CA VAL A 357 13.36 22.13 -2.47
C VAL A 357 14.40 22.77 -1.55
N LEU A 358 15.56 23.17 -2.10
CA LEU A 358 16.63 23.82 -1.32
C LEU A 358 16.24 25.20 -0.77
N ARG A 359 15.24 25.86 -1.38
CA ARG A 359 14.65 27.12 -0.91
C ARG A 359 13.51 26.92 0.09
N GLY A 360 13.19 25.68 0.49
CA GLY A 360 12.11 25.37 1.43
C GLY A 360 10.70 25.57 0.87
N GLN A 361 10.54 25.52 -0.47
CA GLN A 361 9.27 25.80 -1.17
C GLN A 361 8.50 24.53 -1.57
N VAL A 362 9.03 23.35 -1.23
CA VAL A 362 8.53 22.04 -1.67
C VAL A 362 8.52 21.07 -0.50
N HIS A 363 7.45 20.28 -0.38
CA HIS A 363 7.34 19.18 0.57
C HIS A 363 7.90 17.89 -0.04
N VAL A 364 8.98 17.38 0.56
CA VAL A 364 9.65 16.16 0.06
C VAL A 364 9.04 14.92 0.71
N HIS A 365 8.67 13.96 -0.13
CA HIS A 365 8.06 12.67 0.22
C HIS A 365 8.97 11.54 -0.28
N VAL A 366 9.44 10.68 0.62
CA VAL A 366 10.60 9.81 0.35
C VAL A 366 10.27 8.34 0.57
N HIS A 367 10.24 7.55 -0.50
CA HIS A 367 10.17 6.09 -0.45
C HIS A 367 11.52 5.52 0.00
N CYS A 368 11.64 5.06 1.23
CA CYS A 368 12.85 4.44 1.76
C CYS A 368 12.47 3.42 2.84
N TYR A 369 13.16 2.27 2.87
CA TYR A 369 12.77 1.13 3.70
C TYR A 369 13.74 0.81 4.84
N THR A 370 15.03 0.64 4.53
CA THR A 370 16.00 0.09 5.49
C THR A 370 16.67 1.15 6.38
N ILE A 371 17.30 0.74 7.47
CA ILE A 371 18.10 1.65 8.33
C ILE A 371 19.18 2.37 7.52
N THR A 372 19.91 1.66 6.65
CA THR A 372 20.95 2.24 5.78
C THR A 372 20.38 3.28 4.81
N ASP A 373 19.20 3.00 4.27
CA ASP A 373 18.47 3.87 3.36
C ASP A 373 18.02 5.17 4.05
N LEU A 374 17.40 5.02 5.23
CA LEU A 374 16.94 6.13 6.07
C LEU A 374 18.11 7.01 6.54
N GLU A 375 19.21 6.40 7.01
CA GLU A 375 20.38 7.14 7.50
C GLU A 375 21.10 7.89 6.37
N ALA A 376 21.31 7.25 5.22
CA ALA A 376 21.88 7.93 4.05
C ALA A 376 21.01 9.10 3.58
N PHE A 377 19.67 8.95 3.59
CA PHE A 377 18.79 10.04 3.22
C PHE A 377 18.78 11.18 4.25
N VAL A 378 18.79 10.86 5.55
CA VAL A 378 18.95 11.85 6.63
C VAL A 378 20.27 12.62 6.50
N ASP A 379 21.37 11.96 6.14
CA ASP A 379 22.63 12.63 5.84
C ASP A 379 22.48 13.61 4.66
N HIS A 380 21.81 13.23 3.56
CA HIS A 380 21.55 14.15 2.43
C HIS A 380 20.69 15.36 2.85
N THR A 381 19.68 15.18 3.73
CA THR A 381 18.89 16.31 4.24
C THR A 381 19.76 17.31 5.01
N ASN A 382 20.75 16.83 5.76
CA ASN A 382 21.67 17.67 6.54
C ASN A 382 22.78 18.30 5.68
N GLU A 383 23.27 17.59 4.66
CA GLU A 383 24.28 18.05 3.71
C GLU A 383 23.75 19.25 2.90
N PHE A 384 22.52 19.15 2.39
CA PHE A 384 21.91 20.16 1.52
C PHE A 384 20.83 21.03 2.19
N LYS A 385 20.48 20.77 3.44
CA LYS A 385 19.63 21.59 4.31
C LYS A 385 18.17 21.76 3.85
N PHE A 386 17.51 20.65 3.53
CA PHE A 386 16.09 20.63 3.18
C PHE A 386 15.30 19.63 4.05
N PRO A 387 14.05 19.95 4.44
CA PRO A 387 13.23 19.05 5.26
C PRO A 387 12.50 17.97 4.45
N VAL A 388 12.21 16.85 5.11
CA VAL A 388 11.36 15.76 4.59
C VAL A 388 10.06 15.72 5.38
N ARG A 389 8.90 15.66 4.70
CA ARG A 389 7.60 15.60 5.38
C ARG A 389 7.28 14.21 5.91
N ALA A 390 7.57 13.19 5.12
CA ALA A 390 7.39 11.80 5.50
C ALA A 390 8.37 10.86 4.77
N PHE A 391 8.78 9.81 5.46
CA PHE A 391 9.26 8.58 4.81
C PHE A 391 8.07 7.66 4.53
N HIS A 392 8.05 7.03 3.36
CA HIS A 392 6.93 6.26 2.82
C HIS A 392 7.29 4.77 2.78
N HIS A 393 6.31 3.92 3.11
CA HIS A 393 6.36 2.49 3.45
C HIS A 393 7.24 2.18 4.67
N ALA A 394 8.49 2.65 4.67
CA ALA A 394 9.22 2.99 5.87
C ALA A 394 9.38 1.85 6.90
N HIS A 395 9.41 0.58 6.46
CA HIS A 395 9.29 -0.59 7.35
C HIS A 395 10.25 -0.62 8.54
N GLN A 396 11.49 -0.13 8.41
CA GLN A 396 12.47 -0.13 9.52
C GLN A 396 12.49 1.17 10.34
N THR A 397 11.67 2.17 10.05
CA THR A 397 11.62 3.44 10.81
C THR A 397 11.38 3.25 12.30
N HIS A 398 10.52 2.30 12.66
CA HIS A 398 10.19 1.96 14.04
C HIS A 398 11.38 1.41 14.85
N LEU A 399 12.44 0.93 14.17
CA LEU A 399 13.69 0.49 14.79
C LEU A 399 14.66 1.65 15.05
N VAL A 400 14.49 2.78 14.36
CA VAL A 400 15.41 3.92 14.39
C VAL A 400 14.76 5.31 14.59
N PRO A 401 13.89 5.51 15.61
CA PRO A 401 13.31 6.84 15.89
C PRO A 401 14.34 7.98 16.02
N ASP A 402 15.51 7.69 16.57
CA ASP A 402 16.57 8.70 16.77
C ASP A 402 17.30 9.08 15.47
N ILE A 403 17.23 8.26 14.42
CA ILE A 403 17.70 8.63 13.08
C ILE A 403 16.71 9.61 12.45
N LEU A 404 15.40 9.36 12.58
CA LEU A 404 14.37 10.27 12.07
C LEU A 404 14.44 11.66 12.73
N LYS A 405 14.71 11.72 14.04
CA LYS A 405 14.92 12.96 14.79
C LYS A 405 16.21 13.72 14.42
N ARG A 406 17.10 13.14 13.61
CA ARG A 406 18.29 13.82 13.05
C ARG A 406 18.06 14.41 11.65
N ALA A 407 16.91 14.19 11.02
CA ALA A 407 16.61 14.82 9.74
C ALA A 407 16.65 16.36 9.86
N TRP A 408 17.06 17.04 8.79
CA TRP A 408 17.13 18.50 8.81
C TRP A 408 15.74 19.15 8.89
N GLY A 409 15.54 20.04 9.86
CA GLY A 409 14.29 20.79 10.06
C GLY A 409 13.91 20.88 11.54
N ASP A 410 12.83 21.60 11.84
CA ASP A 410 12.31 21.77 13.21
C ASP A 410 11.35 20.64 13.64
N ASP A 411 10.85 19.83 12.70
CA ASP A 411 9.89 18.74 12.91
C ASP A 411 10.41 17.46 12.23
N PRO A 412 10.58 16.34 12.96
CA PRO A 412 10.98 15.06 12.39
C PRO A 412 10.00 14.57 11.30
N PRO A 413 10.46 13.83 10.28
CA PRO A 413 9.58 13.24 9.28
C PRO A 413 8.56 12.28 9.90
N ALA A 414 7.33 12.33 9.40
CA ALA A 414 6.34 11.29 9.67
C ALA A 414 6.77 9.96 9.00
N SER A 415 6.15 8.86 9.42
CA SER A 415 6.28 7.57 8.74
C SER A 415 4.91 7.18 8.17
N ALA A 416 4.77 7.20 6.85
CA ALA A 416 3.62 6.68 6.13
C ALA A 416 3.82 5.18 5.90
N LEU A 417 3.01 4.35 6.55
CA LEU A 417 3.18 2.91 6.70
C LEU A 417 2.04 2.13 6.04
N PHE A 418 2.30 0.85 5.80
CA PHE A 418 1.26 -0.18 5.79
C PHE A 418 1.09 -0.75 7.20
N ALA A 419 -0.08 -1.29 7.54
CA ALA A 419 -0.30 -2.03 8.78
C ALA A 419 0.50 -3.33 8.80
N ASP A 420 0.49 -4.07 7.70
CA ASP A 420 1.06 -5.42 7.66
C ASP A 420 1.47 -5.95 6.28
N ASN A 421 1.30 -5.18 5.20
CA ASN A 421 1.91 -5.50 3.91
C ASN A 421 3.45 -5.49 4.06
N MET A 422 4.07 -6.68 4.05
CA MET A 422 5.49 -6.92 4.34
C MET A 422 5.99 -8.21 3.66
N TRP A 423 7.30 -8.49 3.73
CA TRP A 423 7.98 -9.64 3.09
C TRP A 423 7.95 -9.72 1.55
N TYR A 424 7.28 -8.81 0.84
CA TYR A 424 7.29 -8.77 -0.62
C TYR A 424 8.67 -8.47 -1.22
N LYS A 425 9.57 -7.83 -0.45
CA LYS A 425 10.97 -7.49 -0.81
C LYS A 425 11.90 -7.70 0.38
N ALA A 426 13.22 -7.82 0.13
CA ALA A 426 14.19 -7.99 1.21
C ALA A 426 14.24 -6.76 2.15
N GLU A 427 14.16 -5.55 1.60
CA GLU A 427 14.01 -4.33 2.39
C GLU A 427 12.67 -4.21 3.15
N ALA A 428 11.65 -4.97 2.76
CA ALA A 428 10.35 -5.06 3.43
C ALA A 428 10.23 -6.26 4.39
N ALA A 429 11.30 -7.06 4.57
CA ALA A 429 11.26 -8.28 5.38
C ALA A 429 11.28 -8.03 6.90
N LEU A 430 11.72 -6.84 7.34
CA LEU A 430 11.75 -6.42 8.75
C LEU A 430 10.65 -5.40 9.09
N GLY A 431 9.49 -5.53 8.45
CA GLY A 431 8.27 -4.82 8.87
C GLY A 431 7.75 -5.35 10.21
N SER A 432 6.91 -4.58 10.88
CA SER A 432 6.18 -5.02 12.08
C SER A 432 4.82 -4.36 12.14
N GLU A 433 3.81 -5.14 12.50
CA GLU A 433 2.45 -4.68 12.73
C GLU A 433 2.35 -3.68 13.90
N TYR A 434 3.31 -3.72 14.83
CA TYR A 434 3.46 -2.78 15.94
C TYR A 434 4.27 -1.52 15.59
N ALA A 435 4.71 -1.33 14.34
CA ALA A 435 5.55 -0.20 13.93
C ALA A 435 4.93 1.16 14.29
N GLY A 436 3.64 1.35 14.02
CA GLY A 436 2.92 2.58 14.34
C GLY A 436 2.90 2.88 15.85
N LYS A 437 2.73 1.87 16.69
CA LYS A 437 2.78 1.99 18.15
C LYS A 437 4.17 2.41 18.64
N HIS A 438 5.22 1.75 18.18
CA HIS A 438 6.60 2.08 18.56
C HIS A 438 7.00 3.51 18.14
N LEU A 439 6.55 3.97 16.98
CA LEU A 439 6.77 5.35 16.52
C LEU A 439 6.01 6.37 17.38
N TYR A 440 4.75 6.10 17.68
CA TYR A 440 3.92 6.95 18.54
C TYR A 440 4.53 7.09 19.95
N ASP A 441 4.94 5.97 20.57
CA ASP A 441 5.62 5.96 21.88
C ASP A 441 6.95 6.75 21.85
N ALA A 442 7.64 6.75 20.71
CA ALA A 442 8.87 7.52 20.51
C ALA A 442 8.63 9.02 20.22
N GLY A 443 7.38 9.47 20.19
CA GLY A 443 6.99 10.86 19.89
C GLY A 443 7.05 11.23 18.41
N LEU A 444 6.88 10.25 17.51
CA LEU A 444 6.85 10.43 16.06
C LEU A 444 5.43 10.18 15.52
N THR A 445 5.15 10.68 14.32
CA THR A 445 3.82 10.61 13.70
C THR A 445 3.72 9.40 12.74
N PRO A 446 2.99 8.32 13.11
CA PRO A 446 2.58 7.30 12.15
C PRO A 446 1.38 7.79 11.31
N ILE A 447 1.39 7.44 10.03
CA ILE A 447 0.33 7.69 9.05
C ILE A 447 0.10 6.39 8.29
N TYR A 448 -1.13 6.06 7.92
CA TYR A 448 -1.42 4.86 7.14
C TYR A 448 -1.88 5.23 5.72
N VAL A 449 -1.35 4.50 4.73
CA VAL A 449 -1.52 4.79 3.29
C VAL A 449 -1.82 3.53 2.50
N SER A 450 -2.41 3.70 1.32
CA SER A 450 -2.77 2.56 0.46
C SER A 450 -1.67 2.16 -0.53
N ASP A 451 -0.85 3.11 -0.98
CA ASP A 451 0.03 2.95 -2.16
C ASP A 451 -0.75 2.43 -3.38
N ASN A 452 -2.03 2.82 -3.50
CA ASN A 452 -2.98 2.26 -4.45
C ASN A 452 -2.43 2.35 -5.89
N PRO A 453 -2.40 1.23 -6.65
CA PRO A 453 -3.23 0.04 -6.44
C PRO A 453 -2.57 -1.12 -5.66
N VAL A 454 -1.47 -0.91 -4.91
CA VAL A 454 -0.88 -1.98 -4.07
C VAL A 454 -1.87 -2.48 -3.01
N LEU A 455 -2.52 -1.57 -2.28
CA LEU A 455 -3.73 -1.85 -1.51
C LEU A 455 -4.92 -1.11 -2.13
N ASN A 456 -6.12 -1.65 -1.97
CA ASN A 456 -7.35 -0.96 -2.39
C ASN A 456 -7.57 0.30 -1.53
N ALA A 457 -7.40 1.49 -2.11
CA ALA A 457 -7.60 2.75 -1.38
C ALA A 457 -9.04 2.95 -0.85
N GLN A 458 -10.05 2.25 -1.38
CA GLN A 458 -11.41 2.19 -0.81
C GLN A 458 -11.41 1.68 0.65
N HIS A 459 -10.38 0.95 1.08
CA HIS A 459 -10.31 0.33 2.40
C HIS A 459 -9.11 0.84 3.22
N VAL A 460 -8.50 1.99 2.87
CA VAL A 460 -7.33 2.52 3.60
C VAL A 460 -7.58 2.80 5.09
N VAL A 461 -8.83 3.07 5.49
CA VAL A 461 -9.21 3.21 6.92
C VAL A 461 -9.02 1.89 7.69
N PHE A 462 -9.11 0.74 7.02
CA PHE A 462 -8.88 -0.56 7.62
C PHE A 462 -7.40 -0.76 8.02
N GLU A 463 -6.44 -0.12 7.36
CA GLU A 463 -5.05 -0.08 7.81
C GLU A 463 -4.92 0.64 9.16
N ALA A 464 -5.65 1.74 9.36
CA ALA A 464 -5.73 2.42 10.66
C ALA A 464 -6.47 1.60 11.72
N ALA A 465 -7.50 0.83 11.32
CA ALA A 465 -8.18 -0.11 12.21
C ALA A 465 -7.20 -1.21 12.71
N LYS A 466 -6.39 -1.76 11.80
CA LYS A 466 -5.33 -2.73 12.14
C LYS A 466 -4.23 -2.09 13.00
N ALA A 467 -3.86 -0.83 12.77
CA ALA A 467 -2.95 -0.10 13.65
C ALA A 467 -3.47 -0.02 15.10
N TYR A 468 -4.77 0.22 15.28
CA TYR A 468 -5.42 0.21 16.60
C TYR A 468 -5.42 -1.19 17.25
N LYS A 469 -5.71 -2.24 16.48
CA LYS A 469 -5.55 -3.66 16.92
C LYS A 469 -4.14 -3.95 17.42
N TYR A 470 -3.12 -3.39 16.76
CA TYR A 470 -1.71 -3.51 17.14
C TYR A 470 -1.22 -2.38 18.05
N GLY A 471 -2.15 -1.80 18.82
CA GLY A 471 -1.86 -1.04 20.03
C GLY A 471 -1.67 0.47 19.86
N LEU A 472 -1.76 1.01 18.64
CA LEU A 472 -1.82 2.46 18.43
C LEU A 472 -3.09 3.03 19.12
N PRO A 473 -3.02 4.10 19.94
CA PRO A 473 -4.21 4.62 20.59
C PRO A 473 -5.30 5.02 19.59
N TYR A 474 -6.57 4.75 19.92
CA TYR A 474 -7.73 4.97 19.04
C TYR A 474 -7.74 6.36 18.37
N HIS A 475 -7.46 7.43 19.13
CA HIS A 475 -7.43 8.79 18.58
C HIS A 475 -6.30 9.00 17.57
N ALA A 476 -5.15 8.34 17.77
CA ALA A 476 -3.99 8.40 16.88
C ALA A 476 -4.20 7.57 15.61
N ALA A 477 -4.90 6.43 15.72
CA ALA A 477 -5.34 5.65 14.57
C ALA A 477 -6.30 6.47 13.68
N LEU A 478 -7.33 7.13 14.23
CA LEU A 478 -8.17 8.04 13.41
C LEU A 478 -7.37 9.22 12.85
N ALA A 479 -6.48 9.83 13.64
CA ALA A 479 -5.62 10.92 13.18
C ALA A 479 -4.72 10.51 12.01
N SER A 480 -4.23 9.28 11.99
CA SER A 480 -3.30 8.75 10.98
C SER A 480 -3.85 8.71 9.54
N VAL A 481 -5.17 8.86 9.36
CA VAL A 481 -5.85 8.93 8.05
C VAL A 481 -6.72 10.19 7.91
N THR A 482 -6.61 11.14 8.85
CA THR A 482 -7.35 12.42 8.85
C THR A 482 -6.44 13.62 9.12
N THR A 483 -6.15 13.97 10.38
CA THR A 483 -5.38 15.17 10.72
C THR A 483 -3.89 15.06 10.40
N ALA A 484 -3.26 13.92 10.71
CA ALA A 484 -1.82 13.75 10.49
C ALA A 484 -1.43 13.90 9.00
N PRO A 485 -2.09 13.25 8.02
CA PRO A 485 -1.81 13.52 6.61
C PRO A 485 -2.19 14.95 6.20
N ALA A 486 -3.26 15.56 6.75
CA ALA A 486 -3.57 16.97 6.48
C ALA A 486 -2.42 17.92 6.90
N GLU A 487 -1.82 17.68 8.07
CA GLU A 487 -0.67 18.44 8.58
C GLU A 487 0.58 18.22 7.73
N ARG A 488 0.91 16.97 7.38
CA ARG A 488 2.10 16.65 6.56
C ARG A 488 1.99 17.09 5.10
N LEU A 489 0.78 17.36 4.61
CA LEU A 489 0.53 17.96 3.29
C LEU A 489 0.47 19.50 3.29
N GLY A 490 0.52 20.18 4.44
CA GLY A 490 0.32 21.64 4.51
C GLY A 490 -1.14 22.09 4.37
N LEU A 491 -2.09 21.18 4.60
CA LEU A 491 -3.53 21.36 4.39
C LEU A 491 -4.37 21.33 5.69
N ALA A 492 -3.73 21.28 6.86
CA ALA A 492 -4.38 21.28 8.17
C ALA A 492 -5.24 22.53 8.48
N HIS A 493 -5.08 23.59 7.70
CA HIS A 493 -5.93 24.78 7.76
C HIS A 493 -7.28 24.61 7.00
N ARG A 494 -7.47 23.46 6.33
CA ARG A 494 -8.64 23.14 5.48
C ARG A 494 -9.24 21.76 5.71
N LEU A 495 -8.41 20.75 5.94
CA LEU A 495 -8.78 19.33 5.91
C LEU A 495 -8.54 18.63 7.27
N GLY A 496 -9.04 17.41 7.41
CA GLY A 496 -8.78 16.52 8.55
C GLY A 496 -9.57 16.81 9.84
N LYS A 497 -10.39 17.87 9.90
CA LYS A 497 -11.19 18.22 11.08
C LYS A 497 -12.63 18.62 10.73
N VAL A 498 -13.58 18.28 11.59
CA VAL A 498 -14.98 18.72 11.49
C VAL A 498 -15.15 20.03 12.28
N LYS A 499 -14.63 21.14 11.73
CA LYS A 499 -14.50 22.42 12.45
C LYS A 499 -14.93 23.63 11.59
N PRO A 500 -15.58 24.65 12.16
CA PRO A 500 -15.96 25.86 11.41
C PRO A 500 -14.80 26.51 10.66
N GLY A 501 -15.03 26.81 9.37
CA GLY A 501 -14.04 27.36 8.45
C GLY A 501 -13.23 26.32 7.67
N PHE A 502 -13.36 25.02 7.97
CA PHE A 502 -12.74 23.93 7.20
C PHE A 502 -13.56 23.64 5.93
N ASP A 503 -12.93 22.99 4.95
CA ASP A 503 -13.62 22.51 3.76
C ASP A 503 -14.65 21.45 4.19
N ALA A 504 -15.85 21.47 3.61
CA ALA A 504 -16.92 20.53 3.97
C ALA A 504 -16.74 19.16 3.29
N ASP A 505 -15.62 18.53 3.62
CA ASP A 505 -15.26 17.16 3.25
C ASP A 505 -15.61 16.26 4.44
N LEU A 506 -16.66 15.46 4.34
CA LEU A 506 -17.28 14.76 5.48
C LEU A 506 -17.76 13.37 5.08
N VAL A 507 -17.68 12.41 5.99
CA VAL A 507 -18.14 11.03 5.78
C VAL A 507 -19.08 10.62 6.91
N ILE A 508 -20.25 10.10 6.55
CA ILE A 508 -21.15 9.39 7.48
C ILE A 508 -20.91 7.89 7.31
N TRP A 509 -20.72 7.19 8.41
CA TRP A 509 -20.43 5.75 8.44
C TRP A 509 -21.63 4.95 8.94
N ASP A 510 -21.74 3.67 8.56
CA ASP A 510 -22.76 2.77 9.10
C ASP A 510 -22.43 2.21 10.50
N SER A 511 -21.15 2.30 10.88
CA SER A 511 -20.54 1.78 12.09
C SER A 511 -19.31 2.63 12.44
N ASP A 512 -18.63 2.38 13.57
CA ASP A 512 -17.40 3.09 13.90
C ASP A 512 -16.36 2.87 12.77
N PRO A 513 -15.70 3.91 12.24
CA PRO A 513 -14.75 3.80 11.13
C PRO A 513 -13.57 2.84 11.38
N LEU A 514 -13.21 2.54 12.64
CA LEU A 514 -12.19 1.52 12.95
C LEU A 514 -12.78 0.10 13.12
N SER A 515 -14.06 -0.12 12.80
CA SER A 515 -14.69 -1.44 12.83
C SER A 515 -14.35 -2.27 11.60
N VAL A 516 -14.38 -3.60 11.76
CA VAL A 516 -14.34 -4.53 10.64
C VAL A 516 -15.58 -4.32 9.75
N GLY A 517 -15.35 -4.06 8.46
CA GLY A 517 -16.41 -3.83 7.48
C GLY A 517 -17.10 -2.46 7.57
N ALA A 518 -16.53 -1.47 8.25
CA ALA A 518 -17.09 -0.12 8.30
C ALA A 518 -17.28 0.46 6.88
N THR A 519 -18.49 0.95 6.57
CA THR A 519 -18.86 1.38 5.21
C THR A 519 -19.45 2.80 5.22
N PRO A 520 -19.03 3.70 4.31
CA PRO A 520 -19.67 5.00 4.12
C PRO A 520 -21.12 4.91 3.63
N VAL A 521 -21.99 5.65 4.31
CA VAL A 521 -23.42 5.83 3.98
C VAL A 521 -23.64 7.05 3.11
N GLN A 522 -22.82 8.09 3.28
CA GLN A 522 -22.79 9.29 2.44
C GLN A 522 -21.44 9.99 2.59
N VAL A 523 -20.96 10.60 1.51
CA VAL A 523 -19.74 11.41 1.47
C VAL A 523 -20.10 12.80 0.93
N TRP A 524 -19.57 13.85 1.56
CA TRP A 524 -19.56 15.19 1.01
C TRP A 524 -18.12 15.57 0.64
N ILE A 525 -17.94 16.26 -0.48
CA ILE A 525 -16.69 16.92 -0.86
C ILE A 525 -17.02 18.35 -1.28
N ASP A 526 -16.29 19.33 -0.75
CA ASP A 526 -16.58 20.76 -0.86
C ASP A 526 -18.07 21.08 -0.58
N GLY A 527 -18.66 20.38 0.40
CA GLY A 527 -20.06 20.51 0.81
C GLY A 527 -21.09 19.95 -0.16
N THR A 528 -20.66 19.22 -1.18
CA THR A 528 -21.53 18.59 -2.18
C THR A 528 -21.64 17.10 -1.90
N ALA A 529 -22.86 16.57 -1.73
CA ALA A 529 -23.09 15.13 -1.60
C ALA A 529 -22.56 14.41 -2.85
N GLN A 530 -22.02 13.20 -2.66
CA GLN A 530 -21.32 12.46 -3.71
C GLN A 530 -22.10 11.24 -4.22
N TYR A 531 -23.26 10.99 -3.62
CA TYR A 531 -24.17 9.90 -3.95
C TYR A 531 -25.61 10.34 -3.79
N GLU A 532 -26.36 10.40 -4.89
CA GLU A 532 -27.79 10.70 -4.87
C GLU A 532 -28.59 9.56 -4.20
N ASN A 533 -28.23 8.31 -4.50
CA ASN A 533 -28.90 7.09 -4.01
C ASN A 533 -27.85 6.03 -3.58
N PRO A 534 -27.08 6.25 -2.51
CA PRO A 534 -26.08 5.29 -2.04
C PRO A 534 -26.73 4.00 -1.55
N VAL A 535 -26.11 2.85 -1.83
CA VAL A 535 -26.48 1.59 -1.19
C VAL A 535 -26.17 1.69 0.30
N GLN A 536 -27.16 1.46 1.15
CA GLN A 536 -26.99 1.40 2.61
C GLN A 536 -27.21 -0.04 3.07
N LEU A 537 -26.20 -0.62 3.70
CA LEU A 537 -26.30 -1.95 4.30
C LEU A 537 -27.14 -1.87 5.59
N ASN A 538 -28.04 -2.83 5.80
CA ASN A 538 -28.89 -2.91 6.98
C ASN A 538 -28.12 -3.48 8.19
N LYS A 539 -27.10 -2.75 8.66
CA LYS A 539 -26.34 -3.08 9.87
C LYS A 539 -26.96 -2.45 11.11
N THR A 540 -26.92 -3.17 12.23
CA THR A 540 -27.22 -2.60 13.55
C THR A 540 -26.05 -1.74 13.99
N TYR A 541 -26.30 -0.44 14.24
CA TYR A 541 -25.31 0.47 14.79
C TYR A 541 -25.39 0.46 16.33
N GLU A 542 -24.30 0.09 16.98
CA GLU A 542 -24.22 -0.08 18.46
C GLU A 542 -23.58 1.12 19.18
N GLY A 543 -23.17 2.15 18.42
CA GLY A 543 -22.35 3.27 18.91
C GLY A 543 -20.91 3.22 18.40
N PRO A 544 -20.07 4.20 18.76
CA PRO A 544 -18.63 4.13 18.52
C PRO A 544 -17.99 3.04 19.39
N ILE A 545 -16.83 2.52 18.96
CA ILE A 545 -16.05 1.55 19.73
C ILE A 545 -15.61 2.19 21.05
N VAL A 546 -15.84 1.50 22.17
CA VAL A 546 -15.22 1.83 23.45
C VAL A 546 -13.75 1.36 23.38
N PRO A 547 -12.74 2.26 23.48
CA PRO A 547 -11.35 1.87 23.30
C PRO A 547 -10.88 0.86 24.36
N ASP A 548 -10.27 -0.25 23.94
CA ASP A 548 -9.59 -1.19 24.85
C ASP A 548 -8.13 -0.78 25.01
N GLU A 549 -7.83 -0.14 26.14
CA GLU A 549 -6.45 0.18 26.56
C GLU A 549 -5.56 -1.07 26.68
N GLY A 550 -6.16 -2.26 26.82
CA GLY A 550 -5.47 -3.55 26.80
C GLY A 550 -4.70 -3.82 25.51
N LEU A 551 -5.15 -3.30 24.35
CA LEU A 551 -4.49 -3.45 23.06
C LEU A 551 -3.14 -2.75 23.01
N ALA A 552 -2.96 -1.63 23.73
CA ALA A 552 -1.71 -0.88 23.77
C ALA A 552 -0.54 -1.66 24.39
N ASN A 553 -0.82 -2.77 25.10
CA ASN A 553 0.18 -3.70 25.59
C ASN A 553 0.64 -4.62 24.44
N VAL A 554 1.86 -4.37 23.94
CA VAL A 554 2.56 -5.28 23.02
C VAL A 554 2.89 -6.58 23.75
N ARG A 555 2.50 -7.72 23.17
CA ARG A 555 2.73 -9.06 23.75
C ARG A 555 4.11 -9.60 23.40
N GLU A 556 4.63 -10.49 24.23
CA GLU A 556 5.88 -11.20 23.95
C GLU A 556 5.68 -12.24 22.85
N GLU A 557 6.78 -12.82 22.35
CA GLU A 557 6.69 -13.93 21.39
C GLU A 557 5.91 -15.11 21.99
N ALA A 558 5.20 -15.85 21.14
CA ALA A 558 4.38 -16.97 21.57
C ALA A 558 5.27 -18.07 22.19
N VAL A 559 4.96 -18.44 23.43
CA VAL A 559 5.65 -19.52 24.15
C VAL A 559 5.05 -20.84 23.70
N VAL A 560 5.87 -21.89 23.58
CA VAL A 560 5.39 -23.27 23.39
C VAL A 560 5.22 -23.92 24.76
N TRP A 561 4.07 -24.55 24.96
CA TRP A 561 3.63 -25.13 26.23
C TRP A 561 3.59 -26.64 26.12
N SER A 562 4.27 -27.30 27.06
CA SER A 562 4.32 -28.77 27.21
C SER A 562 3.38 -29.32 28.30
N ASP A 563 2.85 -28.44 29.15
CA ASP A 563 2.08 -28.82 30.35
C ASP A 563 0.57 -28.58 30.19
N ASP A 564 -0.22 -29.04 31.17
CA ASP A 564 -1.68 -28.83 31.18
C ASP A 564 -2.03 -27.34 31.39
N VAL A 565 -2.94 -26.84 30.55
CA VAL A 565 -3.43 -25.45 30.60
C VAL A 565 -4.95 -25.44 30.66
N VAL A 566 -5.52 -24.56 31.48
CA VAL A 566 -6.99 -24.36 31.54
C VAL A 566 -7.33 -22.91 31.23
N PHE A 567 -8.05 -22.70 30.14
CA PHE A 567 -8.66 -21.42 29.81
C PHE A 567 -10.04 -21.34 30.46
N THR A 568 -10.35 -20.19 31.06
CA THR A 568 -11.63 -19.91 31.74
C THR A 568 -12.23 -18.63 31.17
N GLY A 569 -13.56 -18.49 31.20
CA GLY A 569 -14.22 -17.30 30.64
C GLY A 569 -14.48 -17.38 29.14
N VAL A 570 -14.51 -18.59 28.56
CA VAL A 570 -14.89 -18.79 27.16
C VAL A 570 -16.40 -18.60 27.04
N SER A 571 -16.83 -17.48 26.45
CA SER A 571 -18.25 -17.14 26.24
C SER A 571 -18.85 -17.93 25.07
N LYS A 572 -18.04 -18.27 24.06
CA LYS A 572 -18.51 -18.90 22.82
C LYS A 572 -17.63 -20.04 22.35
N VAL A 573 -18.28 -21.15 21.98
CA VAL A 573 -17.64 -22.31 21.34
C VAL A 573 -18.24 -22.42 19.94
N LEU A 574 -17.46 -22.03 18.94
CA LEU A 574 -17.76 -22.19 17.51
C LEU A 574 -17.03 -23.40 16.90
N TYR A 575 -16.26 -24.10 17.74
CA TYR A 575 -15.58 -25.36 17.43
C TYR A 575 -16.56 -26.53 17.38
N PRO A 576 -16.43 -27.48 16.43
CA PRO A 576 -17.36 -28.59 16.27
C PRO A 576 -17.10 -29.71 17.31
N ILE A 577 -17.40 -29.44 18.59
CA ILE A 577 -17.25 -30.38 19.70
C ILE A 577 -18.47 -30.36 20.62
N GLU A 578 -18.78 -31.51 21.23
CA GLU A 578 -19.78 -31.56 22.30
C GLU A 578 -19.27 -30.83 23.55
N THR A 579 -20.15 -30.12 24.25
CA THR A 579 -19.80 -29.36 25.46
C THR A 579 -20.51 -29.91 26.69
N ASP A 580 -19.77 -30.13 27.78
CA ASP A 580 -20.32 -30.62 29.07
C ASP A 580 -20.41 -29.47 30.08
N GLY A 581 -21.41 -28.61 29.91
CA GLY A 581 -21.60 -27.45 30.75
C GLY A 581 -22.12 -26.23 30.01
N PHE A 582 -21.60 -25.06 30.36
CA PHE A 582 -22.35 -23.81 30.20
C PHE A 582 -21.89 -22.90 29.06
N ALA A 583 -22.76 -22.73 28.06
CA ALA A 583 -23.22 -21.41 27.65
C ALA A 583 -24.68 -21.50 27.15
N SER A 584 -25.15 -20.43 26.49
CA SER A 584 -26.48 -19.86 26.68
C SER A 584 -26.79 -19.60 28.17
N ASP A 585 -26.22 -18.48 28.64
CA ASP A 585 -26.45 -17.74 29.88
C ASP A 585 -26.36 -18.42 31.26
N GLY A 586 -26.09 -19.73 31.32
CA GLY A 586 -25.47 -20.39 32.49
C GLY A 586 -24.08 -19.81 32.87
N LYS A 587 -23.47 -19.07 31.91
CA LYS A 587 -22.38 -18.08 31.95
C LYS A 587 -21.23 -18.35 30.96
N THR A 588 -20.24 -19.17 31.30
CA THR A 588 -19.07 -19.43 30.41
C THR A 588 -18.58 -20.87 30.51
N TYR A 589 -17.91 -21.32 29.44
CA TYR A 589 -17.16 -22.56 29.40
C TYR A 589 -15.74 -22.35 29.96
N ASN A 590 -15.18 -23.46 30.46
CA ASN A 590 -13.75 -23.67 30.61
C ASN A 590 -13.29 -24.61 29.48
N VAL A 591 -12.05 -24.43 29.02
CA VAL A 591 -11.40 -25.27 28.01
C VAL A 591 -10.08 -25.77 28.61
N ALA A 592 -9.98 -27.09 28.83
CA ALA A 592 -8.77 -27.71 29.34
C ALA A 592 -8.00 -28.40 28.22
N ILE A 593 -6.71 -28.12 28.14
CA ILE A 593 -5.78 -28.62 27.13
C ILE A 593 -4.68 -29.41 27.83
N SER A 594 -4.31 -30.56 27.25
CA SER A 594 -3.21 -31.42 27.70
C SER A 594 -2.44 -31.91 26.48
N ASN A 595 -1.11 -31.79 26.49
CA ASN A 595 -0.23 -32.16 25.37
C ASN A 595 -0.70 -31.62 24.00
N GLY A 596 -1.11 -30.35 23.93
CA GLY A 596 -1.61 -29.71 22.69
C GLY A 596 -3.00 -30.13 22.24
N THR A 597 -3.71 -30.99 22.98
CA THR A 597 -5.06 -31.49 22.62
C THR A 597 -6.14 -31.02 23.61
N ILE A 598 -7.35 -30.73 23.13
CA ILE A 598 -8.49 -30.41 24.00
C ILE A 598 -8.95 -31.68 24.71
N VAL A 599 -8.91 -31.68 26.04
CA VAL A 599 -9.36 -32.81 26.88
C VAL A 599 -10.70 -32.54 27.58
N CYS A 600 -11.17 -31.30 27.60
CA CYS A 600 -12.50 -30.92 28.09
C CYS A 600 -12.93 -29.54 27.58
N VAL A 601 -14.20 -29.41 27.18
CA VAL A 601 -14.90 -28.12 27.00
C VAL A 601 -16.19 -28.16 27.80
N GLY A 602 -16.36 -27.26 28.77
CA GLY A 602 -17.44 -27.38 29.73
C GLY A 602 -17.09 -26.85 31.11
N ARG A 603 -17.45 -27.60 32.16
CA ARG A 603 -17.07 -27.23 33.54
C ARG A 603 -15.61 -27.51 33.85
N CYS A 604 -15.08 -28.65 33.38
CA CYS A 604 -13.67 -29.06 33.51
C CYS A 604 -13.10 -29.02 34.95
N ASN A 605 -13.94 -29.26 35.97
CA ASN A 605 -13.57 -29.15 37.40
C ASN A 605 -12.30 -29.94 37.74
N THR A 606 -12.20 -31.19 37.28
CA THR A 606 -11.05 -32.07 37.57
C THR A 606 -9.73 -31.49 37.05
N GLN A 607 -9.75 -30.93 35.83
CA GLN A 607 -8.59 -30.31 35.21
C GLN A 607 -8.25 -28.98 35.87
N LEU A 608 -9.25 -28.19 36.27
CA LEU A 608 -9.06 -26.93 36.99
C LEU A 608 -8.44 -27.15 38.38
N GLU A 609 -8.93 -28.12 39.15
CA GLU A 609 -8.35 -28.53 40.44
C GLU A 609 -6.92 -29.06 40.28
N LYS A 610 -6.64 -29.82 39.20
CA LYS A 610 -5.30 -30.30 38.88
C LYS A 610 -4.35 -29.14 38.55
N ALA A 611 -4.74 -28.22 37.68
CA ALA A 611 -3.92 -27.07 37.29
C ALA A 611 -3.50 -26.25 38.54
N HIS A 612 -4.44 -25.94 39.41
CA HIS A 612 -4.18 -25.22 40.67
C HIS A 612 -3.25 -25.96 41.67
N THR A 613 -3.07 -27.28 41.54
CA THR A 613 -2.31 -28.09 42.52
C THR A 613 -0.99 -28.65 41.98
N THR A 614 -0.84 -28.86 40.68
CA THR A 614 0.36 -29.47 40.08
C THR A 614 1.19 -28.54 39.21
N GLY A 615 1.03 -27.21 39.35
CA GLY A 615 1.80 -26.23 38.59
C GLY A 615 1.36 -26.05 37.14
N GLY A 616 0.13 -26.46 36.79
CA GLY A 616 -0.48 -26.09 35.53
C GLY A 616 -0.95 -24.63 35.56
N GLU A 617 -1.02 -23.98 34.41
CA GLU A 617 -1.40 -22.56 34.33
C GLU A 617 -2.90 -22.41 34.03
N VAL A 618 -3.53 -21.43 34.66
CA VAL A 618 -4.94 -21.08 34.43
C VAL A 618 -4.99 -19.69 33.84
N ILE A 619 -5.47 -19.59 32.61
CA ILE A 619 -5.61 -18.32 31.88
C ILE A 619 -7.09 -17.90 31.94
N HIS A 620 -7.34 -16.64 32.31
CA HIS A 620 -8.68 -16.09 32.39
C HIS A 620 -8.92 -15.09 31.26
N LEU A 621 -9.97 -15.33 30.48
CA LEU A 621 -10.42 -14.50 29.37
C LEU A 621 -11.64 -13.67 29.80
N LYS A 622 -11.76 -12.45 29.30
CA LYS A 622 -12.93 -11.58 29.55
C LYS A 622 -14.13 -12.03 28.71
N ASP A 623 -13.88 -12.35 27.45
CA ASP A 623 -14.85 -12.77 26.43
C ASP A 623 -14.19 -13.78 25.49
N GLY A 624 -13.93 -14.99 25.98
CA GLY A 624 -13.15 -15.99 25.24
C GLY A 624 -13.92 -16.71 24.13
N TYR A 625 -13.30 -16.89 22.96
CA TYR A 625 -13.86 -17.64 21.83
C TYR A 625 -12.99 -18.86 21.52
N LEU A 626 -13.60 -20.05 21.44
CA LEU A 626 -12.97 -21.28 20.94
C LEU A 626 -13.46 -21.57 19.52
N THR A 627 -12.57 -21.54 18.54
CA THR A 627 -12.88 -21.64 17.09
C THR A 627 -11.96 -22.65 16.38
N PRO A 628 -12.33 -23.17 15.19
CA PRO A 628 -11.38 -23.91 14.38
C PRO A 628 -10.31 -23.00 13.78
N PRO A 629 -9.15 -23.56 13.40
CA PRO A 629 -8.11 -22.80 12.73
C PRO A 629 -8.51 -22.43 11.31
N PHE A 630 -7.84 -21.40 10.80
CA PHE A 630 -7.94 -20.97 9.41
C PHE A 630 -7.04 -21.83 8.51
N THR A 631 -7.25 -21.72 7.19
CA THR A 631 -6.43 -22.38 6.18
C THR A 631 -6.05 -21.38 5.09
N ALA A 632 -4.75 -21.15 4.90
CA ALA A 632 -4.22 -20.38 3.78
C ALA A 632 -4.38 -21.15 2.47
N PHE A 633 -4.81 -20.48 1.41
CA PHE A 633 -4.97 -21.05 0.07
C PHE A 633 -4.77 -19.97 -0.99
N GLY A 634 -4.13 -20.32 -2.12
CA GLY A 634 -4.11 -19.50 -3.32
C GLY A 634 -2.85 -18.66 -3.55
N SER A 635 -1.91 -18.66 -2.60
CA SER A 635 -0.64 -17.94 -2.67
C SER A 635 0.58 -18.86 -2.58
N THR A 636 1.78 -18.27 -2.51
CA THR A 636 3.08 -18.95 -2.42
C THR A 636 3.56 -19.24 -1.01
N THR A 637 2.73 -19.04 0.02
CA THR A 637 3.05 -19.28 1.43
C THR A 637 3.70 -20.65 1.63
N GLY A 638 4.89 -20.71 2.24
CA GLY A 638 5.64 -21.96 2.42
C GLY A 638 6.28 -22.55 1.16
N LEU A 639 6.28 -21.83 0.04
CA LEU A 639 7.16 -22.02 -1.12
C LEU A 639 8.18 -20.87 -1.25
N ASN A 640 8.12 -19.88 -0.36
CA ASN A 640 9.13 -18.83 -0.23
C ASN A 640 9.20 -18.27 1.20
N ALA A 641 10.20 -17.40 1.44
CA ALA A 641 10.25 -16.55 2.64
C ALA A 641 10.08 -15.05 2.31
N ILE A 642 10.57 -14.58 1.15
CA ILE A 642 10.47 -13.19 0.68
C ILE A 642 10.17 -13.21 -0.84
N ASP A 643 9.07 -12.59 -1.28
CA ASP A 643 8.43 -12.92 -2.57
C ASP A 643 9.23 -12.58 -3.84
N THR A 644 9.99 -11.48 -3.82
CA THR A 644 10.85 -11.09 -4.94
C THR A 644 12.32 -11.43 -4.75
N GLU A 645 12.72 -12.00 -3.61
CA GLU A 645 14.13 -12.36 -3.36
C GLU A 645 14.39 -13.80 -3.81
N ARG A 646 15.21 -13.93 -4.86
CA ARG A 646 15.43 -15.17 -5.61
C ARG A 646 16.11 -16.26 -4.79
N ASP A 647 16.92 -15.87 -3.81
CA ASP A 647 17.57 -16.82 -2.90
C ASP A 647 16.60 -17.37 -1.84
N THR A 648 15.37 -16.86 -1.77
CA THR A 648 14.33 -17.28 -0.82
C THR A 648 12.99 -17.66 -1.47
N ASP A 649 12.84 -17.48 -2.78
CA ASP A 649 11.67 -17.83 -3.57
C ASP A 649 11.97 -19.08 -4.40
N ASN A 650 11.06 -20.07 -4.40
CA ASN A 650 11.23 -21.30 -5.19
C ASN A 650 11.27 -21.05 -6.72
N GLY A 651 10.97 -19.82 -7.17
CA GLY A 651 11.08 -19.40 -8.55
C GLY A 651 9.95 -19.92 -9.44
N ALA A 652 9.93 -19.45 -10.69
CA ALA A 652 8.98 -19.92 -11.68
C ALA A 652 9.45 -21.21 -12.36
N ASP A 653 8.55 -22.19 -12.55
CA ASP A 653 8.87 -23.48 -13.16
C ASP A 653 9.30 -23.39 -14.64
N GLY A 654 9.04 -22.26 -15.30
CA GLY A 654 9.39 -21.99 -16.70
C GLY A 654 8.49 -22.69 -17.70
N GLY A 655 7.22 -22.91 -17.36
CA GLY A 655 6.20 -23.57 -18.18
C GLY A 655 5.95 -25.05 -17.84
N ARG A 656 6.72 -25.61 -16.91
CA ARG A 656 6.79 -27.05 -16.66
C ARG A 656 5.87 -27.43 -15.51
N PHE A 657 5.01 -28.42 -15.75
CA PHE A 657 4.21 -29.03 -14.70
C PHE A 657 5.11 -29.51 -13.54
N SER A 658 4.93 -28.92 -12.37
CA SER A 658 5.78 -29.11 -11.19
C SER A 658 4.95 -29.48 -9.96
N ARG A 659 5.57 -29.72 -8.79
CA ARG A 659 4.89 -30.19 -7.58
C ARG A 659 5.30 -29.36 -6.37
N GLY A 660 4.33 -28.79 -5.66
CA GLY A 660 4.59 -27.89 -4.53
C GLY A 660 5.36 -28.56 -3.39
N ILE A 661 5.11 -29.84 -3.16
CA ILE A 661 5.78 -30.65 -2.13
C ILE A 661 7.30 -30.75 -2.33
N ASP A 662 7.78 -30.65 -3.57
CA ASP A 662 9.20 -30.76 -3.89
C ASP A 662 9.94 -29.41 -3.74
N GLY A 663 9.21 -28.31 -3.44
CA GLY A 663 9.72 -26.96 -3.21
C GLY A 663 9.26 -26.31 -1.90
N LEU A 664 8.75 -27.08 -0.93
CA LEU A 664 8.31 -26.54 0.37
C LEU A 664 9.49 -25.97 1.17
N ALA A 665 9.41 -24.67 1.48
CA ALA A 665 10.24 -23.94 2.41
C ALA A 665 9.45 -23.73 3.72
N LEU A 666 9.68 -24.62 4.68
CA LEU A 666 9.11 -24.56 6.03
C LEU A 666 10.01 -23.73 6.98
N ASP A 667 9.57 -23.52 8.23
CA ASP A 667 10.27 -22.69 9.23
C ASP A 667 10.56 -21.24 8.78
N THR A 668 9.66 -20.64 7.99
CA THR A 668 9.76 -19.24 7.55
C THR A 668 8.97 -18.30 8.47
N GLU A 669 9.38 -17.02 8.56
CA GLU A 669 8.67 -16.04 9.40
C GLU A 669 7.20 -15.87 8.97
N LYS A 670 6.90 -15.95 7.66
CA LYS A 670 5.54 -15.99 7.11
C LYS A 670 4.70 -17.09 7.76
N LEU A 671 5.24 -18.32 7.82
CA LEU A 671 4.57 -19.48 8.40
C LEU A 671 4.45 -19.38 9.93
N ARG A 672 5.49 -18.87 10.61
CA ARG A 672 5.47 -18.62 12.05
C ARG A 672 4.40 -17.60 12.45
N VAL A 673 4.25 -16.53 11.66
CA VAL A 673 3.18 -15.54 11.83
C VAL A 673 1.82 -16.14 11.49
N ALA A 674 1.68 -16.85 10.36
CA ALA A 674 0.45 -17.56 10.00
C ALA A 674 -0.05 -18.44 11.15
N HIS A 675 0.84 -19.26 11.72
CA HIS A 675 0.55 -20.10 12.87
C HIS A 675 0.11 -19.27 14.09
N ARG A 676 0.87 -18.23 14.47
CA ARG A 676 0.56 -17.34 15.61
C ARG A 676 -0.83 -16.70 15.49
N TYR A 677 -1.29 -16.39 14.28
CA TYR A 677 -2.60 -15.78 14.03
C TYR A 677 -3.72 -16.80 13.73
N GLY A 678 -3.52 -18.07 14.08
CA GLY A 678 -4.55 -19.13 14.03
C GLY A 678 -4.67 -19.85 12.69
N VAL A 679 -3.82 -19.54 11.72
CA VAL A 679 -3.73 -20.25 10.44
C VAL A 679 -2.79 -21.44 10.61
N THR A 680 -3.29 -22.60 11.04
CA THR A 680 -2.44 -23.78 11.30
C THR A 680 -2.12 -24.59 10.04
N ARG A 681 -2.74 -24.27 8.89
CA ARG A 681 -2.68 -25.06 7.66
C ARG A 681 -2.56 -24.17 6.43
N ALA A 682 -1.83 -24.65 5.43
CA ALA A 682 -1.70 -23.97 4.14
C ALA A 682 -1.82 -24.97 2.98
N VAL A 683 -2.32 -24.50 1.83
CA VAL A 683 -2.36 -25.23 0.57
C VAL A 683 -1.79 -24.33 -0.53
N SER A 684 -0.58 -24.65 -0.96
CA SER A 684 0.23 -23.77 -1.82
C SER A 684 0.63 -24.47 -3.11
N ALA A 685 0.62 -23.72 -4.21
CA ALA A 685 0.84 -24.23 -5.55
C ALA A 685 2.13 -23.67 -6.18
N PRO A 686 2.86 -24.46 -6.99
CA PRO A 686 4.03 -23.97 -7.71
C PRO A 686 3.77 -22.70 -8.52
N LYS A 687 4.82 -21.92 -8.73
CA LYS A 687 4.77 -20.63 -9.43
C LYS A 687 5.07 -20.88 -10.92
N PHE A 688 4.15 -20.50 -11.79
CA PHE A 688 4.23 -20.68 -13.24
C PHE A 688 4.83 -19.47 -13.96
N SER A 689 4.32 -18.28 -13.63
CA SER A 689 4.71 -16.99 -14.21
C SER A 689 4.39 -15.82 -13.27
N ALA A 690 5.18 -14.74 -13.31
CA ALA A 690 5.01 -13.58 -12.42
C ALA A 690 4.89 -13.99 -10.92
N LEU A 691 4.18 -13.20 -10.10
CA LEU A 691 4.20 -13.36 -8.63
C LEU A 691 3.19 -14.39 -8.08
N GLY A 692 2.02 -14.59 -8.71
CA GLY A 692 0.93 -15.41 -8.14
C GLY A 692 0.17 -16.29 -9.14
N THR A 693 0.85 -16.93 -10.09
CA THR A 693 0.21 -17.83 -11.07
C THR A 693 0.72 -19.26 -10.91
N HIS A 694 -0.11 -20.25 -11.22
CA HIS A 694 0.14 -21.65 -10.85
C HIS A 694 -0.04 -22.64 -12.00
N HIS A 695 0.86 -23.64 -12.04
CA HIS A 695 0.83 -24.78 -12.95
C HIS A 695 1.53 -26.00 -12.31
N GLY A 696 0.79 -27.06 -11.99
CA GLY A 696 1.36 -28.21 -11.28
C GLY A 696 0.42 -28.85 -10.27
N THR A 697 0.96 -29.50 -9.24
CA THR A 697 0.20 -29.91 -8.04
C THR A 697 0.51 -29.03 -6.85
N SER A 698 -0.53 -28.65 -6.11
CA SER A 698 -0.39 -28.00 -4.79
C SER A 698 -0.07 -29.01 -3.69
N ALA A 699 0.58 -28.57 -2.61
CA ALA A 699 0.79 -29.35 -1.41
C ALA A 699 0.00 -28.76 -0.23
N ALA A 700 -0.58 -29.62 0.61
CA ALA A 700 -1.25 -29.23 1.85
C ALA A 700 -0.36 -29.60 3.05
N PHE A 701 -0.11 -28.66 3.94
CA PHE A 701 0.85 -28.81 5.03
C PHE A 701 0.51 -27.94 6.26
N LEU A 702 1.20 -28.19 7.37
CA LEU A 702 1.08 -27.45 8.63
C LEU A 702 2.03 -26.26 8.66
N THR A 703 1.52 -25.09 9.06
CA THR A 703 2.30 -23.85 9.15
C THR A 703 3.28 -23.84 10.35
N GLY A 704 3.01 -24.63 11.38
CA GLY A 704 3.90 -24.80 12.54
C GLY A 704 5.04 -25.81 12.33
N ALA A 705 5.10 -26.50 11.19
CA ALA A 705 6.13 -27.52 10.93
C ALA A 705 7.50 -26.89 10.61
N GLN A 706 8.58 -27.54 11.08
CA GLN A 706 9.96 -27.13 10.79
C GLN A 706 10.48 -27.80 9.52
N THR A 707 10.08 -29.05 9.27
CA THR A 707 10.50 -29.82 8.11
C THR A 707 9.44 -30.81 7.64
N THR A 708 9.49 -31.20 6.36
CA THR A 708 8.58 -32.19 5.76
C THR A 708 8.79 -33.62 6.27
N LEU A 709 9.78 -33.81 7.16
CA LEU A 709 10.02 -35.04 7.92
C LEU A 709 9.29 -35.06 9.27
N ASP A 710 8.75 -33.92 9.74
CA ASP A 710 8.02 -33.87 11.00
C ASP A 710 6.71 -34.68 10.89
N PRO A 711 6.35 -35.53 11.87
CA PRO A 711 5.15 -36.33 11.80
C PRO A 711 3.89 -35.48 11.60
N GLY A 712 3.11 -35.79 10.55
CA GLY A 712 1.87 -35.05 10.23
C GLY A 712 2.06 -33.70 9.52
N SER A 713 3.30 -33.21 9.33
CA SER A 713 3.59 -31.91 8.69
C SER A 713 2.97 -31.74 7.30
N VAL A 714 2.88 -32.81 6.51
CA VAL A 714 2.32 -32.80 5.16
C VAL A 714 1.00 -33.57 5.14
N LEU A 715 -0.11 -32.82 5.10
CA LEU A 715 -1.49 -33.32 5.09
C LEU A 715 -1.85 -33.98 3.75
N ALA A 716 -1.34 -33.43 2.64
CA ALA A 716 -1.43 -34.03 1.31
C ALA A 716 -0.23 -33.60 0.45
N ARG A 717 0.53 -34.58 -0.06
CA ARG A 717 1.69 -34.32 -0.94
C ARG A 717 1.28 -33.71 -2.28
N ASP A 718 0.10 -34.07 -2.77
CA ASP A 718 -0.49 -33.58 -4.01
C ASP A 718 -1.99 -33.36 -3.72
N ALA A 719 -2.36 -32.13 -3.37
CA ALA A 719 -3.68 -31.73 -2.88
C ALA A 719 -4.68 -31.48 -4.03
N ALA A 720 -4.25 -30.76 -5.06
CA ALA A 720 -5.02 -30.50 -6.28
C ALA A 720 -4.10 -30.18 -7.45
N VAL A 721 -4.56 -30.47 -8.67
CA VAL A 721 -3.97 -29.98 -9.92
C VAL A 721 -4.34 -28.52 -10.11
N GLN A 722 -3.38 -27.70 -10.55
CA GLN A 722 -3.46 -26.24 -10.62
C GLN A 722 -3.15 -25.78 -12.04
N TYR A 723 -3.97 -24.90 -12.60
CA TYR A 723 -3.73 -24.19 -13.86
C TYR A 723 -4.10 -22.70 -13.72
N THR A 724 -3.54 -21.85 -14.58
CA THR A 724 -3.90 -20.43 -14.66
C THR A 724 -4.46 -20.09 -16.03
N LEU A 725 -5.63 -19.46 -16.06
CA LEU A 725 -6.37 -19.01 -17.24
C LEU A 725 -6.90 -17.57 -17.08
N ASP A 726 -6.16 -16.73 -16.37
CA ASP A 726 -6.35 -15.28 -16.34
C ASP A 726 -5.53 -14.59 -17.47
N LEU A 727 -5.30 -13.27 -17.38
CA LEU A 727 -4.46 -12.55 -18.35
C LEU A 727 -2.98 -12.95 -18.36
N SER A 728 -2.44 -13.56 -17.30
CA SER A 728 -1.04 -14.02 -17.25
C SER A 728 -0.78 -15.19 -18.21
N ALA A 729 -1.80 -16.01 -18.48
CA ALA A 729 -1.72 -17.13 -19.44
C ALA A 729 -1.36 -16.68 -20.86
N LYS A 730 -1.54 -15.38 -21.19
CA LYS A 730 -1.12 -14.76 -22.47
C LYS A 730 0.33 -14.25 -22.47
N ARG A 731 0.96 -14.17 -21.28
CA ARG A 731 2.30 -13.63 -21.03
C ARG A 731 3.33 -14.74 -20.72
N GLY A 732 2.88 -16.00 -20.60
CA GLY A 732 3.70 -17.14 -20.24
C GLY A 732 4.76 -17.53 -21.28
N VAL A 733 5.80 -18.23 -20.82
CA VAL A 733 6.99 -18.60 -21.61
C VAL A 733 6.68 -19.67 -22.68
N ASP A 734 5.58 -20.42 -22.52
CA ASP A 734 5.16 -21.53 -23.39
C ASP A 734 4.59 -21.10 -24.76
N GLY A 735 4.52 -19.79 -25.04
CA GLY A 735 4.03 -19.29 -26.32
C GLY A 735 2.51 -19.38 -26.49
N ILE A 736 1.75 -19.60 -25.42
CA ILE A 736 0.28 -19.49 -25.41
C ILE A 736 -0.09 -18.02 -25.66
N SER A 737 -0.47 -17.73 -26.91
CA SER A 737 -0.71 -16.36 -27.38
C SER A 737 -2.16 -15.87 -27.17
N SER A 738 -3.06 -16.71 -26.65
CA SER A 738 -4.49 -16.37 -26.51
C SER A 738 -5.23 -17.24 -25.49
N MET A 739 -6.33 -16.72 -24.93
CA MET A 739 -7.20 -17.49 -24.03
C MET A 739 -7.85 -18.69 -24.71
N SER A 740 -8.20 -18.57 -26.00
CA SER A 740 -8.79 -19.67 -26.76
C SER A 740 -7.81 -20.83 -26.92
N ALA A 741 -6.52 -20.55 -27.10
CA ALA A 741 -5.48 -21.58 -27.07
C ALA A 741 -5.33 -22.21 -25.68
N ALA A 742 -5.28 -21.41 -24.61
CA ALA A 742 -5.14 -21.90 -23.23
C ALA A 742 -6.31 -22.81 -22.80
N VAL A 743 -7.55 -22.36 -23.02
CA VAL A 743 -8.79 -23.13 -22.78
C VAL A 743 -8.87 -24.36 -23.71
N GLY A 744 -8.40 -24.24 -24.96
CA GLY A 744 -8.32 -25.34 -25.91
C GLY A 744 -7.36 -26.46 -25.46
N ASP A 745 -6.17 -26.09 -24.99
CA ASP A 745 -5.14 -27.01 -24.50
C ASP A 745 -5.62 -27.78 -23.25
N LEU A 746 -6.19 -27.09 -22.25
CA LEU A 746 -6.74 -27.75 -21.06
C LEU A 746 -7.85 -28.76 -21.43
N ARG A 747 -8.77 -28.39 -22.35
CA ARG A 747 -9.81 -29.31 -22.86
C ARG A 747 -9.19 -30.54 -23.54
N TYR A 748 -8.20 -30.33 -24.41
CA TYR A 748 -7.50 -31.41 -25.10
C TYR A 748 -6.80 -32.37 -24.13
N LYS A 749 -6.06 -31.82 -23.16
CA LYS A 749 -5.33 -32.59 -22.14
C LYS A 749 -6.27 -33.43 -21.27
N LEU A 750 -7.40 -32.87 -20.83
CA LEU A 750 -8.41 -33.60 -20.06
C LEU A 750 -9.06 -34.73 -20.88
N LEU A 751 -9.50 -34.46 -22.12
CA LEU A 751 -10.09 -35.49 -22.99
C LEU A 751 -9.11 -36.61 -23.34
N LYS A 752 -7.81 -36.28 -23.49
CA LYS A 752 -6.74 -37.27 -23.64
C LYS A 752 -6.60 -38.14 -22.38
N ALA A 753 -6.66 -37.55 -21.18
CA ALA A 753 -6.63 -38.30 -19.92
C ALA A 753 -7.85 -39.24 -19.74
N VAL A 754 -9.04 -38.85 -20.22
CA VAL A 754 -10.21 -39.74 -20.29
C VAL A 754 -9.93 -40.94 -21.20
N SER A 755 -9.46 -40.68 -22.43
CA SER A 755 -9.17 -41.73 -23.42
C SER A 755 -8.13 -42.72 -22.91
N SER A 756 -7.04 -42.24 -22.31
CA SER A 756 -6.01 -43.09 -21.71
C SER A 756 -6.50 -43.86 -20.49
N SER A 757 -7.41 -43.30 -19.68
CA SER A 757 -7.99 -44.03 -18.53
C SER A 757 -8.94 -45.15 -18.95
N ALA A 758 -9.73 -44.94 -20.01
CA ALA A 758 -10.72 -45.91 -20.47
C ALA A 758 -10.14 -47.05 -21.32
N ALA A 759 -8.98 -46.84 -21.96
CA ALA A 759 -8.33 -47.86 -22.78
C ALA A 759 -7.92 -49.12 -21.98
N ASN A 760 -7.87 -49.03 -20.65
CA ASN A 760 -7.38 -50.07 -19.74
C ASN A 760 -5.96 -50.54 -20.10
N GLU A 761 -5.24 -49.76 -20.91
CA GLU A 761 -3.80 -49.81 -20.99
C GLU A 761 -3.28 -49.67 -19.56
N THR A 762 -2.43 -50.60 -19.15
CA THR A 762 -1.54 -50.36 -18.03
C THR A 762 -0.56 -49.28 -18.45
N PHE A 763 -1.06 -48.04 -18.47
CA PHE A 763 -0.28 -46.82 -18.51
C PHE A 763 0.40 -46.72 -17.14
N ILE A 764 1.40 -47.59 -16.95
CA ILE A 764 2.55 -47.27 -16.13
C ILE A 764 3.11 -46.03 -16.82
N ALA A 765 2.65 -44.85 -16.38
CA ALA A 765 3.32 -43.62 -16.75
C ALA A 765 4.77 -43.84 -16.31
N GLU A 766 5.73 -43.77 -17.24
CA GLU A 766 7.15 -43.94 -16.93
C GLU A 766 7.57 -43.00 -15.78
N ASP A 767 6.87 -41.87 -15.68
CA ASP A 767 6.79 -41.01 -14.51
C ASP A 767 5.35 -40.88 -13.96
N SER A 768 5.13 -41.40 -12.74
CA SER A 768 3.88 -41.27 -11.97
C SER A 768 3.55 -39.86 -11.49
N TYR A 769 4.50 -38.92 -11.64
CA TYR A 769 4.41 -37.52 -11.26
C TYR A 769 4.21 -36.58 -12.47
N SER A 770 4.05 -37.14 -13.67
CA SER A 770 3.78 -36.37 -14.89
C SER A 770 2.39 -35.70 -14.89
N GLU A 771 2.26 -34.58 -15.61
CA GLU A 771 0.98 -33.87 -15.87
C GLU A 771 -0.14 -34.85 -16.25
N ALA A 772 0.14 -35.77 -17.19
CA ALA A 772 -0.80 -36.78 -17.65
C ALA A 772 -1.27 -37.73 -16.54
N ALA A 773 -0.37 -38.16 -15.64
CA ALA A 773 -0.72 -39.03 -14.52
C ALA A 773 -1.61 -38.33 -13.48
N PHE A 774 -1.40 -37.03 -13.25
CA PHE A 774 -2.28 -36.25 -12.37
C PHE A 774 -3.63 -35.91 -13.01
N LEU A 775 -3.67 -35.59 -14.30
CA LEU A 775 -4.93 -35.40 -15.02
C LEU A 775 -5.78 -36.67 -15.08
N GLN A 776 -5.17 -37.87 -15.08
CA GLN A 776 -5.91 -39.12 -14.92
C GLN A 776 -6.64 -39.21 -13.56
N LYS A 777 -6.01 -38.76 -12.46
CA LYS A 777 -6.66 -38.69 -11.13
C LYS A 777 -7.82 -37.69 -11.12
N VAL A 778 -7.65 -36.55 -11.80
CA VAL A 778 -8.72 -35.55 -11.97
C VAL A 778 -9.93 -36.15 -12.69
N VAL A 779 -9.74 -36.81 -13.84
CA VAL A 779 -10.88 -37.37 -14.62
C VAL A 779 -11.51 -38.62 -13.98
N ARG A 780 -10.86 -39.24 -12.99
CA ARG A 780 -11.45 -40.28 -12.13
C ARG A 780 -12.21 -39.69 -10.93
N GLY A 781 -12.17 -38.37 -10.74
CA GLY A 781 -12.74 -37.70 -9.56
C GLY A 781 -11.92 -37.91 -8.28
N GLU A 782 -10.71 -38.47 -8.37
CA GLU A 782 -9.80 -38.76 -7.24
C GLU A 782 -9.08 -37.50 -6.74
N MET A 783 -8.92 -36.48 -7.59
CA MET A 783 -8.22 -35.22 -7.28
C MET A 783 -8.99 -34.01 -7.82
N ALA A 784 -8.92 -32.87 -7.12
CA ALA A 784 -9.50 -31.63 -7.60
C ALA A 784 -8.63 -30.95 -8.69
N LEU A 785 -9.29 -30.23 -9.59
CA LEU A 785 -8.72 -29.31 -10.56
C LEU A 785 -9.07 -27.89 -10.14
N VAL A 786 -8.08 -27.13 -9.72
CA VAL A 786 -8.18 -25.70 -9.39
C VAL A 786 -7.70 -24.90 -10.60
N VAL A 787 -8.45 -23.85 -10.96
CA VAL A 787 -8.09 -22.95 -12.06
C VAL A 787 -8.14 -21.50 -11.59
N THR A 788 -6.99 -20.80 -11.63
CA THR A 788 -6.92 -19.35 -11.38
C THR A 788 -7.48 -18.59 -12.58
N VAL A 789 -8.59 -17.88 -12.40
CA VAL A 789 -9.31 -17.15 -13.46
C VAL A 789 -10.28 -16.12 -12.87
N HIS A 790 -10.34 -14.91 -13.43
CA HIS A 790 -11.30 -13.88 -12.98
C HIS A 790 -12.51 -13.68 -13.91
N SER A 791 -12.31 -13.81 -15.23
CA SER A 791 -13.29 -13.49 -16.26
C SER A 791 -14.50 -14.44 -16.26
N ALA A 792 -15.71 -13.89 -16.22
CA ALA A 792 -16.96 -14.66 -16.32
C ALA A 792 -17.05 -15.48 -17.61
N ASP A 793 -16.55 -14.92 -18.72
CA ASP A 793 -16.56 -15.57 -20.04
C ASP A 793 -15.59 -16.78 -20.09
N THR A 794 -14.49 -16.73 -19.33
CA THR A 794 -13.54 -17.84 -19.21
C THR A 794 -14.05 -18.89 -18.20
N ILE A 795 -14.71 -18.47 -17.12
CA ILE A 795 -15.40 -19.37 -16.19
C ILE A 795 -16.50 -20.16 -16.93
N ALA A 796 -17.32 -19.50 -17.76
CA ALA A 796 -18.32 -20.18 -18.59
C ALA A 796 -17.68 -21.21 -19.56
N ALA A 797 -16.53 -20.90 -20.14
CA ALA A 797 -15.79 -21.84 -20.97
C ALA A 797 -15.20 -23.04 -20.18
N LEU A 798 -14.91 -22.86 -18.89
CA LEU A 798 -14.50 -23.96 -17.99
C LEU A 798 -15.69 -24.86 -17.60
N LEU A 799 -16.89 -24.29 -17.44
CA LEU A 799 -18.11 -25.08 -17.25
C LEU A 799 -18.45 -25.92 -18.49
N ASP A 800 -18.24 -25.38 -19.70
CA ASP A 800 -18.30 -26.14 -20.96
C ASP A 800 -17.28 -27.30 -21.01
N ILE A 801 -16.03 -27.04 -20.59
CA ILE A 801 -14.99 -28.10 -20.48
C ILE A 801 -15.43 -29.19 -19.51
N LYS A 802 -15.90 -28.82 -18.31
CA LYS A 802 -16.38 -29.76 -17.28
C LYS A 802 -17.47 -30.67 -17.85
N SER A 803 -18.53 -30.09 -18.40
CA SER A 803 -19.64 -30.83 -19.03
C SER A 803 -19.16 -31.75 -20.18
N THR A 804 -18.27 -31.24 -21.04
CA THR A 804 -17.71 -32.00 -22.17
C THR A 804 -16.89 -33.21 -21.70
N VAL A 805 -16.07 -33.04 -20.67
CA VAL A 805 -15.21 -34.10 -20.13
C VAL A 805 -16.02 -35.12 -19.33
N GLU A 806 -17.05 -34.70 -18.59
CA GLU A 806 -17.97 -35.61 -17.87
C GLU A 806 -18.78 -36.49 -18.81
N GLU A 807 -19.32 -35.93 -19.90
CA GLU A 807 -20.00 -36.73 -20.92
C GLU A 807 -19.01 -37.64 -21.67
N ALA A 808 -17.75 -37.23 -21.88
CA ALA A 808 -16.71 -38.09 -22.43
C ALA A 808 -16.35 -39.25 -21.48
N ILE A 809 -16.27 -39.02 -20.16
CA ILE A 809 -16.05 -40.09 -19.17
C ILE A 809 -17.20 -41.08 -19.23
N LYS A 810 -18.44 -40.59 -19.10
CA LYS A 810 -19.66 -41.39 -19.11
C LYS A 810 -19.81 -42.23 -20.39
N THR A 811 -19.55 -41.65 -21.56
CA THR A 811 -19.62 -42.36 -22.85
C THR A 811 -18.52 -43.39 -23.05
N THR A 812 -17.35 -43.23 -22.40
CA THR A 812 -16.20 -44.14 -22.59
C THR A 812 -16.08 -45.20 -21.50
N THR A 813 -16.60 -44.98 -20.29
CA THR A 813 -16.45 -45.89 -19.14
C THR A 813 -17.77 -46.46 -18.60
N ASP A 814 -18.93 -45.96 -19.04
CA ASP A 814 -20.26 -46.22 -18.45
C ASP A 814 -20.39 -45.80 -16.96
N VAL A 815 -19.41 -45.06 -16.43
CA VAL A 815 -19.43 -44.50 -15.07
C VAL A 815 -19.68 -42.99 -15.16
N SER A 816 -20.64 -42.51 -14.38
CA SER A 816 -20.85 -41.06 -14.19
C SER A 816 -19.90 -40.55 -13.10
N VAL A 817 -18.95 -39.70 -13.48
CA VAL A 817 -18.01 -39.03 -12.56
C VAL A 817 -18.34 -37.54 -12.53
N ASN A 818 -18.36 -36.95 -11.34
CA ASN A 818 -18.43 -35.50 -11.16
C ASN A 818 -17.01 -34.95 -10.95
N LEU A 819 -16.51 -34.13 -11.87
CA LEU A 819 -15.21 -33.49 -11.78
C LEU A 819 -15.21 -32.44 -10.69
N ARG A 820 -14.31 -32.57 -9.70
CA ARG A 820 -14.04 -31.55 -8.68
C ARG A 820 -13.29 -30.37 -9.29
N LEU A 821 -14.02 -29.49 -9.99
CA LEU A 821 -13.51 -28.22 -10.51
C LEU A 821 -13.69 -27.12 -9.45
N VAL A 822 -12.66 -26.30 -9.26
CA VAL A 822 -12.63 -25.17 -8.34
C VAL A 822 -12.08 -23.94 -9.07
N ILE A 823 -12.72 -22.79 -8.90
CA ILE A 823 -12.21 -21.50 -9.39
C ILE A 823 -11.39 -20.84 -8.27
N ASN A 824 -10.17 -20.41 -8.58
CA ASN A 824 -9.38 -19.51 -7.74
C ASN A 824 -9.40 -18.11 -8.36
N GLY A 825 -9.52 -17.06 -7.56
CA GLY A 825 -9.77 -15.70 -8.05
C GLY A 825 -11.25 -15.41 -8.23
N GLY A 826 -11.78 -15.45 -9.46
CA GLY A 826 -13.23 -15.37 -9.70
C GLY A 826 -13.87 -13.99 -9.48
N ALA A 827 -13.20 -12.88 -9.80
CA ALA A 827 -13.74 -11.53 -9.56
C ALA A 827 -15.09 -11.27 -10.26
N GLU A 828 -15.29 -11.82 -11.47
CA GLU A 828 -16.55 -11.74 -12.20
C GLU A 828 -17.45 -12.99 -12.01
N ALA A 829 -17.10 -13.92 -11.10
CA ALA A 829 -17.84 -15.17 -10.89
C ALA A 829 -19.31 -14.95 -10.47
N HIS A 830 -19.62 -13.82 -9.84
CA HIS A 830 -20.98 -13.41 -9.49
C HIS A 830 -21.90 -13.30 -10.73
N LEU A 831 -21.38 -13.07 -11.94
CA LEU A 831 -22.16 -13.04 -13.19
C LEU A 831 -22.62 -14.42 -13.67
N VAL A 832 -22.05 -15.49 -13.10
CA VAL A 832 -22.30 -16.90 -13.48
C VAL A 832 -22.58 -17.78 -12.25
N ALA A 833 -22.99 -17.18 -11.13
CA ALA A 833 -23.17 -17.85 -9.85
C ALA A 833 -24.15 -19.04 -9.92
N ASP A 834 -25.31 -18.87 -10.56
CA ASP A 834 -26.29 -19.96 -10.76
C ASP A 834 -25.72 -21.13 -11.54
N ALA A 835 -24.88 -20.87 -12.54
CA ALA A 835 -24.24 -21.89 -13.36
C ALA A 835 -23.11 -22.62 -12.62
N LEU A 836 -22.35 -21.91 -11.78
CA LEU A 836 -21.38 -22.48 -10.85
C LEU A 836 -22.05 -23.41 -9.84
N ALA A 837 -23.16 -22.96 -9.23
CA ALA A 837 -23.94 -23.74 -8.26
C ALA A 837 -24.54 -24.99 -8.91
N ALA A 838 -25.18 -24.86 -10.07
CA ALA A 838 -25.75 -25.98 -10.82
C ALA A 838 -24.71 -27.02 -11.26
N ALA A 839 -23.47 -26.58 -11.53
CA ALA A 839 -22.34 -27.46 -11.85
C ALA A 839 -21.61 -28.02 -10.61
N GLY A 840 -21.93 -27.56 -9.40
CA GLY A 840 -21.21 -27.94 -8.18
C GLY A 840 -19.76 -27.47 -8.13
N VAL A 841 -19.46 -26.31 -8.74
CA VAL A 841 -18.11 -25.72 -8.82
C VAL A 841 -17.93 -24.69 -7.70
N GLY A 842 -16.95 -24.91 -6.83
CA GLY A 842 -16.61 -23.99 -5.76
C GLY A 842 -15.76 -22.79 -6.24
N VAL A 843 -15.80 -21.69 -5.48
CA VAL A 843 -15.03 -20.46 -5.78
C VAL A 843 -14.25 -20.02 -4.55
N VAL A 844 -12.93 -19.88 -4.70
CA VAL A 844 -12.06 -19.21 -3.72
C VAL A 844 -11.77 -17.80 -4.24
N LEU A 845 -12.28 -16.79 -3.54
CA LEU A 845 -12.09 -15.38 -3.90
C LEU A 845 -10.73 -14.88 -3.40
N ALA A 846 -9.86 -14.53 -4.34
CA ALA A 846 -8.55 -13.92 -4.11
C ALA A 846 -8.29 -12.88 -5.22
N PRO A 847 -8.44 -11.57 -4.96
CA PRO A 847 -8.96 -10.95 -3.73
C PRO A 847 -10.45 -11.24 -3.46
N MET A 848 -10.83 -11.15 -2.18
CA MET A 848 -12.23 -11.04 -1.76
C MET A 848 -12.89 -9.74 -2.26
N GLN A 849 -12.20 -8.61 -2.13
CA GLN A 849 -12.70 -7.27 -2.43
C GLN A 849 -12.04 -6.71 -3.71
N SER A 850 -12.25 -7.42 -4.84
CA SER A 850 -11.73 -7.00 -6.13
C SER A 850 -12.26 -5.62 -6.55
N PHE A 851 -11.34 -4.75 -6.95
CA PHE A 851 -11.58 -3.38 -7.40
C PHE A 851 -11.07 -3.17 -8.83
N ALA A 852 -11.24 -4.19 -9.68
CA ALA A 852 -10.97 -4.14 -11.12
C ALA A 852 -9.51 -3.80 -11.50
N VAL A 853 -8.53 -4.32 -10.75
CA VAL A 853 -7.09 -4.09 -10.99
C VAL A 853 -6.65 -4.50 -12.41
N SER A 854 -7.20 -5.60 -12.93
CA SER A 854 -6.94 -6.11 -14.28
C SER A 854 -8.20 -6.15 -15.14
N TRP A 855 -8.05 -6.17 -16.47
CA TRP A 855 -9.18 -6.07 -17.41
C TRP A 855 -10.20 -7.23 -17.30
N ASP A 856 -9.76 -8.42 -16.92
CA ASP A 856 -10.61 -9.58 -16.62
C ASP A 856 -11.30 -9.51 -15.25
N GLN A 857 -11.05 -8.46 -14.46
CA GLN A 857 -11.76 -8.10 -13.23
C GLN A 857 -12.67 -6.86 -13.42
N ARG A 858 -12.78 -6.27 -14.62
CA ARG A 858 -13.45 -4.97 -14.86
C ARG A 858 -14.94 -4.88 -14.48
N ARG A 859 -15.61 -6.01 -14.23
CA ARG A 859 -17.01 -6.08 -13.78
C ARG A 859 -17.15 -6.46 -12.29
N ALA A 860 -16.07 -6.46 -11.51
CA ALA A 860 -16.10 -6.78 -10.08
C ALA A 860 -17.07 -5.92 -9.27
N LEU A 861 -17.62 -6.50 -8.19
CA LEU A 861 -18.49 -5.80 -7.24
C LEU A 861 -17.65 -5.23 -6.10
N THR A 862 -17.53 -3.90 -6.06
CA THR A 862 -16.76 -3.17 -5.03
C THR A 862 -17.49 -3.01 -3.70
N GLY A 863 -18.77 -3.38 -3.63
CA GLY A 863 -19.61 -3.27 -2.44
C GLY A 863 -20.26 -1.90 -2.28
N ALA A 864 -20.99 -1.76 -1.17
CA ALA A 864 -21.64 -0.49 -0.80
C ALA A 864 -20.58 0.61 -0.53
N PRO A 865 -20.90 1.89 -0.79
CA PRO A 865 -22.17 2.43 -1.30
C PRO A 865 -22.40 2.28 -2.82
N LEU A 866 -21.46 1.73 -3.60
CA LEU A 866 -21.54 1.67 -5.07
C LEU A 866 -22.38 0.52 -5.62
N THR A 867 -22.19 -0.70 -5.11
CA THR A 867 -22.91 -1.90 -5.56
C THR A 867 -23.71 -2.51 -4.42
N ASN A 868 -24.87 -3.10 -4.76
CA ASN A 868 -25.68 -3.82 -3.80
C ASN A 868 -25.11 -5.24 -3.59
N GLY A 869 -24.42 -5.44 -2.48
CA GLY A 869 -23.68 -6.66 -2.18
C GLY A 869 -22.32 -6.75 -2.87
N THR A 870 -21.61 -7.83 -2.53
CA THR A 870 -20.28 -8.22 -3.00
C THR A 870 -20.32 -9.55 -3.75
N SER A 871 -19.19 -9.99 -4.32
CA SER A 871 -19.10 -11.35 -4.90
C SER A 871 -19.41 -12.46 -3.88
N ILE A 872 -19.12 -12.29 -2.58
CA ILE A 872 -19.50 -13.27 -1.54
C ILE A 872 -21.02 -13.37 -1.45
N ASP A 873 -21.74 -12.25 -1.37
CA ASP A 873 -23.19 -12.25 -1.21
C ASP A 873 -23.91 -12.98 -2.34
N VAL A 874 -23.46 -12.76 -3.58
CA VAL A 874 -24.07 -13.37 -4.77
C VAL A 874 -23.75 -14.86 -4.85
N LEU A 875 -22.49 -15.26 -4.61
CA LEU A 875 -22.08 -16.66 -4.70
C LEU A 875 -22.70 -17.50 -3.57
N THR A 876 -22.65 -17.02 -2.33
CA THR A 876 -23.26 -17.72 -1.19
C THR A 876 -24.79 -17.77 -1.32
N GLY A 877 -25.44 -16.70 -1.79
CA GLY A 877 -26.87 -16.66 -2.07
C GLY A 877 -27.33 -17.64 -3.16
N ALA A 878 -26.49 -17.90 -4.17
CA ALA A 878 -26.74 -18.92 -5.20
C ALA A 878 -26.45 -20.38 -4.71
N GLY A 879 -25.91 -20.55 -3.51
CA GLY A 879 -25.51 -21.86 -2.97
C GLY A 879 -24.15 -22.36 -3.48
N VAL A 880 -23.32 -21.47 -4.06
CA VAL A 880 -21.93 -21.80 -4.41
C VAL A 880 -21.10 -21.94 -3.13
N VAL A 881 -20.41 -23.07 -2.96
CA VAL A 881 -19.41 -23.21 -1.88
C VAL A 881 -18.33 -22.18 -2.16
N THR A 882 -18.21 -21.20 -1.27
CA THR A 882 -17.36 -20.00 -1.45
C THR A 882 -16.32 -19.95 -0.34
N ALA A 883 -15.10 -19.53 -0.66
CA ALA A 883 -14.02 -19.32 0.30
C ALA A 883 -13.29 -18.01 0.03
N ILE A 884 -12.52 -17.54 1.00
CA ILE A 884 -11.60 -16.41 0.88
C ILE A 884 -10.18 -16.98 0.82
N GLY A 885 -9.45 -16.63 -0.23
CA GLY A 885 -8.05 -17.00 -0.43
C GLY A 885 -7.10 -15.83 -0.20
N LEU A 886 -5.81 -16.13 -0.31
CA LEU A 886 -4.73 -15.14 -0.29
C LEU A 886 -4.37 -14.78 -1.74
N GLU A 887 -4.46 -13.49 -2.08
CA GLU A 887 -3.85 -12.96 -3.32
C GLU A 887 -2.34 -12.70 -3.13
N GLU A 888 -1.94 -12.37 -1.91
CA GLU A 888 -0.56 -12.07 -1.48
C GLU A 888 -0.32 -12.67 -0.09
N ASP A 889 0.92 -13.08 0.20
CA ASP A 889 1.23 -13.86 1.41
C ASP A 889 1.07 -13.10 2.74
N TRP A 890 1.24 -11.78 2.74
CA TRP A 890 1.18 -10.97 3.96
C TRP A 890 -0.23 -10.93 4.60
N ILE A 891 -1.27 -11.17 3.79
CA ILE A 891 -2.70 -11.22 4.15
C ILE A 891 -3.01 -12.41 5.08
N VAL A 892 -2.11 -13.39 5.20
CA VAL A 892 -2.34 -14.62 5.98
C VAL A 892 -2.84 -14.36 7.41
N ARG A 893 -2.37 -13.30 8.07
CA ARG A 893 -2.80 -12.92 9.44
C ARG A 893 -4.21 -12.33 9.53
N ASP A 894 -4.73 -11.82 8.41
CA ASP A 894 -5.99 -11.06 8.32
C ASP A 894 -7.20 -11.94 7.99
N LEU A 895 -7.04 -13.24 7.72
CA LEU A 895 -8.13 -14.15 7.34
C LEU A 895 -9.35 -14.06 8.29
N GLY A 896 -9.13 -14.03 9.61
CA GLY A 896 -10.23 -13.85 10.58
C GLY A 896 -10.96 -12.50 10.43
N LEU A 897 -10.24 -11.42 10.13
CA LEU A 897 -10.83 -10.11 9.91
C LEU A 897 -11.55 -10.03 8.56
N LEU A 898 -11.02 -10.65 7.48
CA LEU A 898 -11.70 -10.74 6.18
C LEU A 898 -13.01 -11.52 6.27
N ALA A 899 -13.02 -12.64 7.01
CA ALA A 899 -14.25 -13.34 7.38
C ALA A 899 -15.21 -12.44 8.17
N GLY A 900 -14.68 -11.58 9.05
CA GLY A 900 -15.46 -10.55 9.75
C GLY A 900 -16.08 -9.50 8.82
N VAL A 901 -15.35 -9.03 7.80
CA VAL A 901 -15.88 -8.10 6.79
C VAL A 901 -17.05 -8.76 6.06
N ALA A 902 -16.88 -10.01 5.61
CA ALA A 902 -17.94 -10.79 4.97
C ALA A 902 -19.15 -10.96 5.90
N TYR A 903 -18.93 -11.34 7.17
CA TYR A 903 -19.98 -11.49 8.18
C TYR A 903 -20.78 -10.19 8.38
N LYS A 904 -20.10 -9.07 8.68
CA LYS A 904 -20.72 -7.76 8.96
C LYS A 904 -21.46 -7.20 7.74
N ASN A 905 -20.93 -7.41 6.53
CA ASN A 905 -21.54 -6.92 5.29
C ASN A 905 -22.67 -7.82 4.78
N SER A 906 -22.81 -9.06 5.29
CA SER A 906 -23.85 -10.00 4.87
C SER A 906 -25.27 -9.64 5.31
N GLU A 907 -25.46 -8.59 6.12
CA GLU A 907 -26.78 -8.19 6.66
C GLU A 907 -27.49 -9.31 7.44
N GLY A 908 -26.71 -10.20 8.07
CA GLY A 908 -27.20 -11.37 8.79
C GLY A 908 -27.50 -12.60 7.93
N ARG A 909 -27.14 -12.59 6.63
CA ARG A 909 -27.22 -13.78 5.76
C ARG A 909 -26.21 -14.87 6.14
N LEU A 910 -25.06 -14.50 6.70
CA LEU A 910 -24.06 -15.43 7.21
C LEU A 910 -24.13 -15.51 8.74
N THR A 911 -24.03 -16.71 9.30
CA THR A 911 -23.68 -16.88 10.71
C THR A 911 -22.18 -16.71 10.91
N GLU A 912 -21.73 -16.56 12.16
CA GLU A 912 -20.29 -16.58 12.47
C GLU A 912 -19.62 -17.89 12.04
N ARG A 913 -20.36 -19.02 12.09
CA ARG A 913 -19.87 -20.32 11.64
C ARG A 913 -19.62 -20.29 10.13
N ASP A 914 -20.58 -19.81 9.35
CA ASP A 914 -20.44 -19.70 7.89
C ASP A 914 -19.26 -18.80 7.51
N ALA A 915 -19.09 -17.69 8.23
CA ALA A 915 -17.97 -16.77 8.04
C ALA A 915 -16.60 -17.42 8.34
N LEU A 916 -16.46 -18.14 9.46
CA LEU A 916 -15.25 -18.91 9.78
C LEU A 916 -14.98 -20.01 8.74
N ASP A 917 -16.03 -20.62 8.18
CA ASP A 917 -15.89 -21.63 7.14
C ASP A 917 -15.41 -21.06 5.80
N LEU A 918 -15.64 -19.78 5.50
CA LEU A 918 -15.06 -19.09 4.32
C LEU A 918 -13.53 -19.12 4.34
N VAL A 919 -12.89 -19.08 5.51
CA VAL A 919 -11.42 -19.06 5.69
C VAL A 919 -10.87 -20.38 6.25
N GLY A 920 -11.64 -21.46 6.15
CA GLY A 920 -11.30 -22.76 6.72
C GLY A 920 -11.99 -23.90 5.98
N GLY A 921 -13.08 -24.41 6.54
CA GLY A 921 -13.72 -25.66 6.12
C GLY A 921 -14.14 -25.71 4.64
N ASN A 922 -14.46 -24.56 4.02
CA ASN A 922 -14.87 -24.52 2.62
C ASN A 922 -13.74 -24.92 1.66
N ILE A 923 -12.48 -24.62 2.00
CA ILE A 923 -11.31 -25.05 1.23
C ILE A 923 -11.19 -26.57 1.28
N HIS A 924 -11.36 -27.19 2.46
CA HIS A 924 -11.24 -28.65 2.62
C HIS A 924 -12.33 -29.38 1.83
N ARG A 925 -13.57 -28.85 1.85
CA ARG A 925 -14.72 -29.38 1.07
C ARG A 925 -14.49 -29.27 -0.45
N MET A 926 -14.01 -28.12 -0.94
CA MET A 926 -13.74 -27.93 -2.37
C MET A 926 -12.66 -28.87 -2.90
N LEU A 927 -11.60 -29.07 -2.12
CA LEU A 927 -10.50 -29.96 -2.48
C LEU A 927 -10.84 -31.44 -2.20
N GLY A 928 -11.87 -31.74 -1.42
CA GLY A 928 -12.23 -33.07 -0.94
C GLY A 928 -11.11 -33.68 -0.09
N LEU A 929 -10.63 -32.91 0.89
CA LEU A 929 -9.54 -33.25 1.80
C LEU A 929 -9.99 -33.38 3.26
N GLU A 930 -11.28 -33.33 3.57
CA GLU A 930 -11.77 -33.37 4.97
C GLU A 930 -11.18 -34.54 5.80
N PRO A 931 -10.99 -35.77 5.27
CA PRO A 931 -10.38 -36.86 6.03
C PRO A 931 -8.92 -36.64 6.44
N SER A 932 -8.18 -35.79 5.70
CA SER A 932 -6.78 -35.43 6.00
C SER A 932 -6.64 -34.25 6.97
N PHE A 933 -7.75 -33.57 7.29
CA PHE A 933 -7.75 -32.33 8.08
C PHE A 933 -8.46 -32.59 9.43
N GLY A 934 -7.74 -33.26 10.34
CA GLY A 934 -8.27 -33.75 11.62
C GLY A 934 -8.88 -32.68 12.56
N GLN A 935 -9.71 -33.13 13.49
CA GLN A 935 -10.41 -32.30 14.49
C GLN A 935 -9.60 -32.06 15.77
N ASP A 936 -8.27 -32.02 15.67
CA ASP A 936 -7.38 -31.88 16.84
C ASP A 936 -6.74 -30.47 16.92
N HIS A 937 -6.94 -29.64 15.90
CA HIS A 937 -6.42 -28.27 15.83
C HIS A 937 -7.50 -27.27 16.23
N PHE A 938 -7.15 -26.21 16.95
CA PHE A 938 -8.09 -25.20 17.44
C PHE A 938 -7.39 -23.86 17.68
N VAL A 939 -8.18 -22.79 17.83
CA VAL A 939 -7.71 -21.47 18.24
C VAL A 939 -8.58 -20.95 19.38
N ILE A 940 -7.94 -20.34 20.38
CA ILE A 940 -8.59 -19.60 21.46
C ILE A 940 -8.27 -18.13 21.29
N HIS A 941 -9.29 -17.29 21.32
CA HIS A 941 -9.21 -15.84 21.20
C HIS A 941 -9.78 -15.14 22.44
N GLU A 942 -9.25 -13.96 22.76
CA GLU A 942 -9.93 -12.94 23.56
C GLU A 942 -10.70 -12.04 22.58
N GLY A 943 -12.02 -11.97 22.73
CA GLY A 943 -12.94 -11.34 21.77
C GLY A 943 -13.13 -12.12 20.47
N SER A 944 -14.27 -11.92 19.81
CA SER A 944 -14.63 -12.60 18.55
C SER A 944 -13.58 -12.40 17.45
N PRO A 945 -13.07 -13.47 16.80
CA PRO A 945 -12.06 -13.35 15.73
C PRO A 945 -12.50 -12.56 14.50
N LEU A 946 -13.81 -12.26 14.40
CA LEU A 946 -14.43 -11.47 13.34
C LEU A 946 -14.40 -9.95 13.64
N GLU A 947 -13.84 -9.53 14.77
CA GLU A 947 -13.81 -8.14 15.24
C GLU A 947 -12.40 -7.58 15.38
N ILE A 948 -12.27 -6.25 15.27
CA ILE A 948 -10.96 -5.59 15.23
C ILE A 948 -10.15 -5.81 16.51
N GLY A 949 -10.83 -5.78 17.66
CA GLY A 949 -10.22 -5.92 19.00
C GLY A 949 -9.79 -7.34 19.37
N SER A 950 -10.05 -8.36 18.53
CA SER A 950 -9.69 -9.74 18.85
C SER A 950 -8.19 -9.95 19.01
N ARG A 951 -7.79 -10.84 19.93
CA ARG A 951 -6.40 -11.29 20.07
C ARG A 951 -6.37 -12.81 20.15
N VAL A 952 -5.44 -13.44 19.44
CA VAL A 952 -5.16 -14.87 19.62
C VAL A 952 -4.46 -15.06 20.97
N GLU A 953 -5.00 -15.96 21.77
CA GLU A 953 -4.46 -16.34 23.08
C GLU A 953 -3.69 -17.65 22.98
N ALA A 954 -4.25 -18.64 22.27
CA ALA A 954 -3.63 -19.93 22.06
C ALA A 954 -3.99 -20.58 20.72
N VAL A 955 -3.06 -21.37 20.19
CA VAL A 955 -3.20 -22.15 18.95
C VAL A 955 -2.73 -23.58 19.24
N GLY A 956 -3.60 -24.55 18.98
CA GLY A 956 -3.29 -25.98 19.04
C GLY A 956 -3.24 -26.60 17.65
N ASP A 957 -2.25 -27.46 17.41
CA ASP A 957 -1.87 -27.97 16.09
C ASP A 957 -1.92 -29.50 15.94
N GLY A 958 -2.68 -30.17 16.82
CA GLY A 958 -2.86 -31.63 16.75
C GLY A 958 -1.74 -32.46 17.37
N GLY A 959 -0.86 -31.86 18.17
CA GLY A 959 0.09 -32.57 19.04
C GLY A 959 1.57 -32.31 18.79
N LEU A 960 1.91 -31.29 17.99
CA LEU A 960 3.28 -30.76 17.90
C LEU A 960 3.54 -29.71 19.00
N GLY A 961 2.49 -29.04 19.49
CA GLY A 961 2.51 -28.30 20.75
C GLY A 961 1.23 -27.51 21.03
N LEU A 962 1.26 -26.72 22.12
CA LEU A 962 0.34 -25.60 22.32
C LEU A 962 1.15 -24.31 22.26
N SER A 963 0.85 -23.40 21.34
CA SER A 963 1.49 -22.08 21.28
C SER A 963 0.57 -21.03 21.89
N ALA A 964 1.02 -20.29 22.89
CA ALA A 964 0.22 -19.25 23.55
C ALA A 964 1.06 -18.04 23.98
N ALA A 965 0.46 -16.85 23.89
CA ALA A 965 1.14 -15.59 24.20
C ALA A 965 1.24 -15.37 25.72
N LYS A 966 2.41 -14.96 26.22
CA LYS A 966 2.54 -14.51 27.62
C LYS A 966 2.48 -12.97 27.73
N PRO A 967 1.80 -12.43 28.75
CA PRO A 967 1.82 -11.01 29.02
C PRO A 967 3.20 -10.59 29.54
N LYS A 968 3.74 -9.51 28.97
CA LYS A 968 5.02 -8.94 29.38
C LYS A 968 5.00 -8.54 30.85
N SER A 969 5.94 -9.07 31.64
CA SER A 969 6.09 -8.62 33.03
C SER A 969 6.57 -7.16 33.05
N PRO A 970 5.98 -6.28 33.88
CA PRO A 970 6.38 -4.88 33.94
C PRO A 970 7.79 -4.76 34.55
N LEU A 971 8.69 -4.12 33.80
CA LEU A 971 10.05 -3.71 34.23
C LEU A 971 10.03 -2.27 34.76
#